data_AF-A0A442J154-F1
#
_entry.id   AF-A0A442J154-F1
#
_cell.length_a   1.000
_cell.length_b   1.000
_cell.length_c   1.000
_cell.angle_alpha   90.00
_cell.angle_beta   90.00
_cell.angle_gamma   90.00
#
_symmetry.space_group_name_H-M   'P 1'
#
loop_
_entity.id
_entity.type
_entity.pdbx_description
1 polymer ?
#
loop_
_entity_poly.entity_id
_entity_poly.type
_entity_poly.pdbx_seq_one_letter_code
_entity_poly.pdbx_strand_id
1 'polypeptide(L)'
;MRKSPPGRLKSLLLDGTQPILLLGAGASVTSGIPVAEKTVEKVARWAWCKENGRHPEDFSVRRSDYWPWLTAQPWFRPDLPVADIYPDAIDNLLGVKSDRRAFFEELINPKGIQPSRGYEALAEILSNGWISTVLTTNFDQCLPRAQVQINRPHRLVTVSTPADYVLLNTIPQDPQLVYLHGSVAHYTDKNLTDEVQHLDPELVARILPLLRDHPVIVVGYRGAERSVMEDLFLQQARNGGFLHGVYWCVREENPQFPALVTQLADVIGTNFQTVKIAGADDLFEKDLLLSMKATGAQPLRRPSGHSVAGMPADMRPLQHLAASELEETLLAARLSQYAERTDIGRPTHVDQHWLDQMADRLDLVRSVGANVAPTLAGWLLFSRNPTDQYPQARVEFEAIGPKHWLRGRFGEDTDIEATDAEDEFLVRRTITGNLWSQLDGLIDLFALANFQFRLKAEVSRTVSAYNAIAIKEMIVNAIVHRDYDLDEAITVRVVPRAITVTSPGGLIAEIAAQVTDKSFQDAIADRSGPIKGYRNPAISDLFYGGGQMDRRGSGLTDMVRLTINNNGTVAFGPTEDNDRFEVTISARPEAVDEITNTALPISEETVRYASNLIPFVQLPETVWHAPTSAGSNRSFYRAAEGLAVPPGHVTDGRFFSLYDLESMADALVTPFDLAEIETLEFRELFTMPGGESIALKLMHELLFEHFRTRGLQVEYDRRRAYYGRGTEAELKVSYQGRMRKATRTVIKARTKRDSDDVLYYEHKAVSFSTMRFGDDIGLILTPGYTFTRDGIRTPISRERTNALSTRRAARDFNPSVLHDVSFWIAVLSGEAEGLFALEQPESNDLARFAPVVLLSPRTPTISFNGTAFGDEARRDLEIEDDLERLDAELEALALEPEDEDDSGSTPDDDEGIGQ
;
A
#
# COMPACT_ATOMS: atom_id res chain seq x y z
N MET A 1 31.35 30.11 16.70
CA MET A 1 30.89 28.90 15.99
C MET A 1 31.43 28.89 14.56
N ARG A 2 32.07 27.80 14.11
CA ARG A 2 32.49 27.63 12.70
C ARG A 2 31.34 27.01 11.89
N LYS A 3 31.22 27.37 10.61
CA LYS A 3 30.20 26.82 9.69
C LYS A 3 30.84 25.77 8.79
N SER A 4 30.17 24.64 8.60
CA SER A 4 30.64 23.54 7.76
C SER A 4 29.54 23.04 6.83
N PRO A 5 29.86 22.60 5.60
CA PRO A 5 28.89 22.00 4.69
C PRO A 5 28.56 20.56 5.12
N PRO A 6 27.39 20.01 4.71
CA PRO A 6 27.05 18.59 4.93
C PRO A 6 28.12 17.61 4.45
N GLY A 7 28.83 17.94 3.37
CA GLY A 7 29.94 17.13 2.87
C GLY A 7 31.07 16.90 3.89
N ARG A 8 31.20 17.73 4.93
CA ARG A 8 32.14 17.48 6.03
C ARG A 8 31.74 16.27 6.86
N LEU A 9 30.43 16.04 7.05
CA LEU A 9 29.93 14.85 7.74
C LEU A 9 30.26 13.61 6.94
N LYS A 10 30.03 13.64 5.62
CA LYS A 10 30.46 12.55 4.71
C LYS A 10 31.93 12.19 4.90
N SER A 11 32.83 13.19 4.94
CA SER A 11 34.26 12.92 5.19
C SER A 11 34.50 12.17 6.51
N LEU A 12 33.80 12.53 7.60
CA LEU A 12 33.92 11.82 8.88
C LEU A 12 33.55 10.35 8.77
N LEU A 13 32.47 10.04 8.03
CA LEU A 13 32.02 8.67 7.80
C LEU A 13 33.04 7.89 6.96
N LEU A 14 33.60 8.51 5.89
CA LEU A 14 34.63 7.89 5.04
C LEU A 14 35.95 7.67 5.76
N ASP A 15 36.35 8.59 6.63
CA ASP A 15 37.59 8.51 7.42
C ASP A 15 37.52 7.43 8.53
N GLY A 16 36.37 6.77 8.69
CA GLY A 16 36.17 5.71 9.68
C GLY A 16 36.19 6.19 11.13
N THR A 17 35.88 7.47 11.36
CA THR A 17 35.91 8.09 12.70
C THR A 17 34.77 7.63 13.62
N GLN A 18 33.79 6.89 13.08
CA GLN A 18 32.64 6.33 13.79
C GLN A 18 31.91 7.37 14.66
N PRO A 19 31.28 8.39 14.06
CA PRO A 19 30.59 9.43 14.81
C PRO A 19 29.43 8.87 15.63
N ILE A 20 29.18 9.51 16.78
CA ILE A 20 27.99 9.28 17.60
C ILE A 20 26.90 10.23 17.13
N LEU A 21 25.72 9.68 16.86
CA LEU A 21 24.56 10.46 16.42
C LEU A 21 23.65 10.74 17.62
N LEU A 22 23.35 12.01 17.90
CA LEU A 22 22.31 12.41 18.84
C LEU A 22 21.06 12.85 18.08
N LEU A 23 19.95 12.15 18.28
CA LEU A 23 18.64 12.45 17.70
C LEU A 23 17.70 13.10 18.71
N GLY A 24 17.14 14.24 18.35
CA GLY A 24 16.04 14.88 19.10
C GLY A 24 14.71 14.84 18.33
N ALA A 25 13.67 15.42 18.95
CA ALA A 25 12.29 15.31 18.47
C ALA A 25 12.08 15.91 17.07
N GLY A 26 12.93 16.85 16.66
CA GLY A 26 12.91 17.44 15.33
C GLY A 26 13.20 16.44 14.20
N ALA A 27 13.86 15.31 14.48
CA ALA A 27 14.10 14.27 13.49
C ALA A 27 12.85 13.42 13.19
N SER A 28 11.90 13.35 14.13
CA SER A 28 10.71 12.49 14.04
C SER A 28 9.47 13.19 13.48
N VAL A 29 9.57 14.46 13.10
CA VAL A 29 8.43 15.29 12.65
C VAL A 29 7.76 14.75 11.39
N THR A 30 8.56 14.32 10.40
CA THR A 30 8.06 13.72 9.16
C THR A 30 7.48 12.32 9.38
N SER A 31 7.83 11.68 10.50
CA SER A 31 7.25 10.40 10.97
C SER A 31 5.98 10.60 11.82
N GLY A 32 5.36 11.79 11.78
CA GLY A 32 4.10 12.10 12.47
C GLY A 32 4.23 12.42 13.97
N ILE A 33 5.44 12.38 14.54
CA ILE A 33 5.69 12.73 15.94
C ILE A 33 5.76 14.26 16.07
N PRO A 34 4.89 14.90 16.86
CA PRO A 34 4.89 16.35 16.99
C PRO A 34 6.10 16.87 17.79
N VAL A 35 6.58 18.07 17.43
CA VAL A 35 7.54 18.81 18.27
C VAL A 35 6.89 19.28 19.58
N ALA A 36 7.70 19.72 20.55
CA ALA A 36 7.26 20.18 21.87
C ALA A 36 6.10 21.21 21.80
N GLU A 37 6.20 22.22 20.94
CA GLU A 37 5.14 23.23 20.75
C GLU A 37 3.78 22.63 20.38
N LYS A 38 3.77 21.76 19.35
CA LYS A 38 2.55 21.06 18.93
C LYS A 38 2.06 20.06 19.99
N THR A 39 2.97 19.51 20.78
CA THR A 39 2.62 18.59 21.86
C THR A 39 1.92 19.32 23.01
N VAL A 40 2.35 20.55 23.34
CA VAL A 40 1.64 21.43 24.30
C VAL A 40 0.21 21.68 23.83
N GLU A 41 0.00 21.95 22.54
CA GLU A 41 -1.35 22.12 21.99
C GLU A 41 -2.18 20.82 22.09
N LYS A 42 -1.57 19.66 21.78
CA LYS A 42 -2.25 18.36 21.89
C LYS A 42 -2.65 18.03 23.32
N VAL A 43 -1.74 18.20 24.30
CA VAL A 43 -2.04 17.90 25.70
C VAL A 43 -3.09 18.87 26.26
N ALA A 44 -3.05 20.15 25.86
CA ALA A 44 -4.07 21.12 26.24
C ALA A 44 -5.45 20.75 25.71
N ARG A 45 -5.55 20.35 24.43
CA ARG A 45 -6.80 19.84 23.85
C ARG A 45 -7.28 18.59 24.59
N TRP A 46 -6.37 17.65 24.85
CA TRP A 46 -6.67 16.38 25.50
C TRP A 46 -7.22 16.59 26.92
N ALA A 47 -6.55 17.41 27.73
CA ALA A 47 -6.96 17.74 29.09
C ALA A 47 -8.30 18.48 29.10
N TRP A 48 -8.48 19.46 28.21
CA TRP A 48 -9.74 20.18 28.07
C TRP A 48 -10.91 19.25 27.67
N CYS A 49 -10.69 18.32 26.74
CA CYS A 49 -11.73 17.34 26.35
C CYS A 49 -12.14 16.48 27.54
N LYS A 50 -11.17 15.99 28.32
CA LYS A 50 -11.44 15.22 29.53
C LYS A 50 -12.23 16.01 30.58
N GLU A 51 -11.85 17.26 30.85
CA GLU A 51 -12.58 18.13 31.78
C GLU A 51 -14.02 18.42 31.34
N ASN A 52 -14.27 18.45 30.02
CA ASN A 52 -15.58 18.75 29.45
C ASN A 52 -16.37 17.50 29.01
N GLY A 53 -15.95 16.30 29.43
CA GLY A 53 -16.66 15.04 29.14
C GLY A 53 -16.70 14.66 27.65
N ARG A 54 -15.73 15.12 26.85
CA ARG A 54 -15.60 14.84 25.41
C ARG A 54 -14.50 13.83 25.13
N HIS A 55 -14.63 13.13 24.01
CA HIS A 55 -13.58 12.23 23.53
C HIS A 55 -12.37 13.04 23.02
N PRO A 56 -11.12 12.67 23.33
CA PRO A 56 -9.92 13.40 22.90
C PRO A 56 -9.78 13.57 21.38
N GLU A 57 -10.34 12.63 20.61
CA GLU A 57 -10.35 12.67 19.14
C GLU A 57 -11.56 13.41 18.53
N ASP A 58 -12.42 14.05 19.34
CA ASP A 58 -13.59 14.78 18.84
C ASP A 58 -13.20 15.85 17.81
N PHE A 59 -13.60 15.63 16.55
CA PHE A 59 -13.29 16.51 15.41
C PHE A 59 -14.00 17.86 15.47
N SER A 60 -14.98 18.06 16.35
CA SER A 60 -15.67 19.35 16.52
C SER A 60 -14.86 20.34 17.36
N VAL A 61 -13.91 19.86 18.18
CA VAL A 61 -13.09 20.70 19.05
C VAL A 61 -12.07 21.49 18.23
N ARG A 62 -12.00 22.80 18.47
CA ARG A 62 -11.15 23.77 17.76
C ARG A 62 -10.18 24.41 18.74
N ARG A 63 -9.10 25.00 18.21
CA ARG A 63 -8.11 25.76 19.01
C ARG A 63 -8.73 26.89 19.83
N SER A 64 -9.80 27.51 19.32
CA SER A 64 -10.58 28.53 20.02
C SER A 64 -11.14 28.07 21.36
N ASP A 65 -11.32 26.75 21.55
CA ASP A 65 -12.02 26.21 22.71
C ASP A 65 -11.04 26.01 23.88
N TYR A 66 -9.91 25.36 23.63
CA TYR A 66 -8.94 24.98 24.67
C TYR A 66 -7.82 26.01 24.88
N TRP A 67 -7.50 26.85 23.88
CA TRP A 67 -6.38 27.80 24.00
C TRP A 67 -6.62 28.89 25.05
N PRO A 68 -7.81 29.55 25.11
CA PRO A 68 -8.10 30.51 26.17
C PRO A 68 -8.03 29.87 27.57
N TRP A 69 -8.52 28.64 27.69
CA TRP A 69 -8.44 27.85 28.93
C TRP A 69 -7.00 27.55 29.35
N LEU A 70 -6.12 27.17 28.40
CA LEU A 70 -4.70 26.94 28.67
C LEU A 70 -4.02 28.23 29.15
N THR A 71 -4.26 29.36 28.48
CA THR A 71 -3.65 30.64 28.85
C THR A 71 -4.16 31.21 30.17
N ALA A 72 -5.32 30.74 30.65
CA ALA A 72 -5.86 31.11 31.96
C ALA A 72 -5.26 30.29 33.11
N GLN A 73 -4.46 29.27 32.83
CA GLN A 73 -3.83 28.44 33.86
C GLN A 73 -2.80 29.24 34.66
N PRO A 74 -2.75 29.09 36.00
CA PRO A 74 -1.90 29.90 36.87
C PRO A 74 -0.40 29.67 36.67
N TRP A 75 -0.01 28.51 36.14
CA TRP A 75 1.38 28.15 35.85
C TRP A 75 1.81 28.53 34.43
N PHE A 76 0.88 28.95 33.55
CA PHE A 76 1.19 29.31 32.17
C PHE A 76 1.99 30.61 32.11
N ARG A 77 3.12 30.58 31.39
CA ARG A 77 4.05 31.72 31.27
C ARG A 77 4.01 32.31 29.86
N PRO A 78 3.31 33.44 29.63
CA PRO A 78 3.13 34.00 28.29
C PRO A 78 4.40 34.65 27.71
N ASP A 79 5.41 34.90 28.56
CA ASP A 79 6.71 35.46 28.20
C ASP A 79 7.68 34.41 27.63
N LEU A 80 7.39 33.13 27.80
CA LEU A 80 8.21 32.03 27.27
C LEU A 80 7.65 31.51 25.94
N PRO A 81 8.52 31.04 25.02
CA PRO A 81 8.08 30.28 23.86
C PRO A 81 7.26 29.05 24.31
N VAL A 82 6.16 28.76 23.60
CA VAL A 82 5.25 27.64 23.94
C VAL A 82 5.99 26.31 24.07
N ALA A 83 7.00 26.08 23.23
CA ALA A 83 7.83 24.88 23.27
C ALA A 83 8.61 24.68 24.58
N ASP A 84 8.90 25.77 25.31
CA ASP A 84 9.66 25.74 26.56
C ASP A 84 8.74 25.56 27.78
N ILE A 85 7.42 25.78 27.61
CA ILE A 85 6.37 25.49 28.59
C ILE A 85 6.04 23.98 28.64
N TYR A 86 6.59 23.19 27.70
CA TYR A 86 6.30 21.76 27.57
C TYR A 86 6.40 20.95 28.87
N PRO A 87 7.47 21.04 29.68
CA PRO A 87 7.55 20.29 30.93
C PRO A 87 6.44 20.66 31.92
N ASP A 88 6.16 21.95 32.08
CA ASP A 88 5.11 22.46 32.96
C ASP A 88 3.72 21.99 32.50
N ALA A 89 3.49 21.98 31.18
CA ALA A 89 2.24 21.52 30.59
C ALA A 89 1.99 20.03 30.86
N ILE A 90 3.00 19.17 30.70
CA ILE A 90 2.86 17.73 30.98
C ILE A 90 2.57 17.50 32.47
N ASP A 91 3.27 18.18 33.37
CA ASP A 91 3.11 17.93 34.80
C ASP A 91 1.77 18.42 35.35
N ASN A 92 1.35 19.63 34.95
CA ASN A 92 0.12 20.24 35.45
C ASN A 92 -1.15 19.73 34.75
N LEU A 93 -1.07 19.29 33.48
CA LEU A 93 -2.24 18.85 32.71
C LEU A 93 -2.46 17.34 32.72
N LEU A 94 -1.41 16.54 32.96
CA LEU A 94 -1.46 15.07 33.02
C LEU A 94 -1.14 14.57 34.43
N GLY A 95 -1.86 15.08 35.43
CA GLY A 95 -1.63 14.76 36.85
C GLY A 95 -1.87 13.29 37.23
N VAL A 96 -2.72 12.57 36.48
CA VAL A 96 -3.01 11.15 36.72
C VAL A 96 -2.05 10.26 35.92
N LYS A 97 -1.41 9.28 36.57
CA LYS A 97 -0.43 8.38 35.95
C LYS A 97 -0.98 7.62 34.73
N SER A 98 -2.18 7.07 34.82
CA SER A 98 -2.83 6.34 33.71
C SER A 98 -3.06 7.23 32.49
N ASP A 99 -3.44 8.48 32.73
CA ASP A 99 -3.76 9.47 31.70
C ASP A 99 -2.50 9.93 30.97
N ARG A 100 -1.42 10.17 31.74
CA ARG A 100 -0.09 10.47 31.21
C ARG A 100 0.40 9.33 30.31
N ARG A 101 0.29 8.09 30.78
CA ARG A 101 0.68 6.91 30.02
C ARG A 101 -0.11 6.77 28.72
N ALA A 102 -1.44 6.86 28.78
CA ALA A 102 -2.30 6.78 27.61
C ALA A 102 -1.98 7.86 26.57
N PHE A 103 -1.77 9.10 27.01
CA PHE A 103 -1.39 10.21 26.12
C PHE A 103 -0.05 9.96 25.43
N PHE A 104 0.98 9.54 26.17
CA PHE A 104 2.31 9.28 25.59
C PHE A 104 2.32 8.06 24.67
N GLU A 105 1.62 6.98 25.01
CA GLU A 105 1.50 5.80 24.14
C GLU A 105 0.89 6.17 22.78
N GLU A 106 -0.14 7.02 22.76
CA GLU A 106 -0.74 7.53 21.52
C GLU A 106 0.18 8.49 20.76
N LEU A 107 0.90 9.36 21.50
CA LEU A 107 1.82 10.34 20.92
C LEU A 107 3.01 9.68 20.19
N ILE A 108 3.51 8.59 20.76
CA ILE A 108 4.73 7.88 20.36
C ILE A 108 4.45 6.83 19.30
N ASN A 109 3.30 6.16 19.39
CA ASN A 109 2.86 5.15 18.43
C ASN A 109 1.57 5.62 17.73
N PRO A 110 1.63 6.70 16.93
CA PRO A 110 0.46 7.14 16.19
C PRO A 110 0.01 6.04 15.22
N LYS A 111 -1.27 5.67 15.30
CA LYS A 111 -1.86 4.59 14.51
C LYS A 111 -1.70 4.86 13.01
N GLY A 112 -1.21 3.87 12.28
CA GLY A 112 -1.10 3.92 10.82
C GLY A 112 0.05 4.75 10.25
N ILE A 113 0.89 5.38 11.07
CA ILE A 113 2.03 6.16 10.60
C ILE A 113 3.29 5.28 10.54
N GLN A 114 3.97 5.29 9.39
CA GLN A 114 5.24 4.59 9.17
C GLN A 114 6.42 5.55 9.43
N PRO A 115 7.60 5.01 9.80
CA PRO A 115 8.84 5.79 9.86
C PRO A 115 9.13 6.53 8.55
N SER A 116 9.72 7.72 8.65
CA SER A 116 10.14 8.47 7.47
C SER A 116 11.28 7.78 6.71
N ARG A 117 11.43 8.11 5.43
CA ARG A 117 12.57 7.70 4.59
C ARG A 117 13.94 8.04 5.21
N GLY A 118 14.00 9.07 6.06
CA GLY A 118 15.21 9.40 6.81
C GLY A 118 15.63 8.34 7.81
N TYR A 119 14.68 7.76 8.54
CA TYR A 119 14.94 6.67 9.47
C TYR A 119 15.27 5.35 8.75
N GLU A 120 14.65 5.07 7.61
CA GLU A 120 15.04 3.94 6.75
C GLU A 120 16.49 4.10 6.27
N ALA A 121 16.85 5.30 5.79
CA ALA A 121 18.22 5.60 5.38
C ALA A 121 19.21 5.50 6.55
N LEU A 122 18.83 5.97 7.74
CA LEU A 122 19.65 5.86 8.95
C LEU A 122 19.86 4.39 9.34
N ALA A 123 18.82 3.56 9.30
CA ALA A 123 18.93 2.13 9.57
C ALA A 123 19.90 1.45 8.57
N GLU A 124 19.89 1.85 7.29
CA GLU A 124 20.87 1.37 6.32
C GLU A 124 22.30 1.89 6.61
N ILE A 125 22.47 3.14 7.03
CA ILE A 125 23.77 3.69 7.47
C ILE A 125 24.33 2.89 8.66
N LEU A 126 23.47 2.54 9.64
CA LEU A 126 23.84 1.69 10.78
C LEU A 126 24.23 0.28 10.33
N SER A 127 23.47 -0.31 9.40
CA SER A 127 23.77 -1.62 8.83
C SER A 127 25.10 -1.69 8.10
N ASN A 128 25.56 -0.58 7.52
CA ASN A 128 26.89 -0.50 6.88
C ASN A 128 28.01 -0.17 7.88
N GLY A 129 27.70 0.08 9.15
CA GLY A 129 28.68 0.36 10.21
C GLY A 129 29.34 1.75 10.12
N TRP A 130 28.83 2.65 9.27
CA TRP A 130 29.36 4.02 9.17
C TRP A 130 29.00 4.86 10.41
N ILE A 131 27.88 4.52 11.06
CA ILE A 131 27.50 4.97 12.39
C ILE A 131 27.19 3.72 13.20
N SER A 132 27.59 3.68 14.47
CA SER A 132 27.39 2.50 15.32
C SER A 132 26.64 2.81 16.62
N THR A 133 26.58 4.08 17.03
CA THR A 133 25.90 4.51 18.24
C THR A 133 24.96 5.67 17.94
N VAL A 134 23.69 5.48 18.31
CA VAL A 134 22.66 6.52 18.30
C VAL A 134 22.21 6.77 19.73
N LEU A 135 22.30 8.01 20.17
CA LEU A 135 21.70 8.51 21.40
C LEU A 135 20.41 9.23 21.02
N THR A 136 19.35 9.09 21.81
CA THR A 136 18.11 9.85 21.57
C THR A 136 17.49 10.38 22.85
N THR A 137 16.93 11.59 22.76
CA THR A 137 16.05 12.17 23.80
C THR A 137 14.58 11.88 23.53
N ASN A 138 14.27 11.23 22.39
CA ASN A 138 12.90 10.88 22.02
C ASN A 138 12.50 9.59 22.73
N PHE A 139 11.19 9.44 22.96
CA PHE A 139 10.61 8.17 23.40
C PHE A 139 10.04 7.34 22.26
N ASP A 140 10.11 7.86 21.02
CA ASP A 140 9.53 7.21 19.86
C ASP A 140 10.29 5.95 19.41
N GLN A 141 9.61 5.10 18.66
CA GLN A 141 10.17 3.86 18.10
C GLN A 141 10.44 3.98 16.59
N CYS A 142 10.68 5.18 16.05
CA CYS A 142 10.85 5.36 14.60
C CYS A 142 12.04 4.57 14.06
N LEU A 143 13.19 4.61 14.74
CA LEU A 143 14.39 3.87 14.31
C LEU A 143 14.24 2.35 14.43
N PRO A 144 13.79 1.77 15.57
CA PRO A 144 13.49 0.34 15.66
C PRO A 144 12.46 -0.11 14.60
N ARG A 145 11.38 0.65 14.40
CA ARG A 145 10.38 0.34 13.37
C ARG A 145 10.96 0.41 11.97
N ALA A 146 11.84 1.36 11.68
CA ALA A 146 12.52 1.45 10.39
C ALA A 146 13.46 0.25 10.18
N GLN A 147 14.18 -0.17 11.22
CA GLN A 147 15.03 -1.36 11.20
C GLN A 147 14.22 -2.63 10.87
N VAL A 148 13.06 -2.82 11.49
CA VAL A 148 12.12 -3.89 11.16
C VAL A 148 11.56 -3.72 9.74
N GLN A 149 11.27 -2.51 9.28
CA GLN A 149 10.72 -2.26 7.96
C GLN A 149 11.67 -2.67 6.83
N ILE A 150 12.97 -2.35 6.98
CA ILE A 150 13.99 -2.68 5.99
C ILE A 150 14.73 -3.99 6.28
N ASN A 151 14.45 -4.63 7.43
CA ASN A 151 15.14 -5.81 7.98
C ASN A 151 16.67 -5.62 8.10
N ARG A 152 17.12 -4.40 8.40
CA ARG A 152 18.55 -4.04 8.50
C ARG A 152 18.75 -2.87 9.46
N PRO A 153 19.82 -2.85 10.27
CA PRO A 153 20.69 -4.00 10.61
C PRO A 153 19.85 -5.17 11.14
N HIS A 154 20.31 -6.43 10.99
CA HIS A 154 19.59 -7.59 11.52
C HIS A 154 19.39 -7.51 13.05
N ARG A 155 20.30 -6.81 13.74
CA ARG A 155 20.21 -6.52 15.16
C ARG A 155 20.49 -5.06 15.46
N LEU A 156 19.61 -4.45 16.25
CA LEU A 156 19.79 -3.13 16.86
C LEU A 156 19.74 -3.31 18.38
N VAL A 157 20.81 -2.99 19.10
CA VAL A 157 20.85 -3.10 20.56
C VAL A 157 20.17 -1.89 21.16
N THR A 158 18.99 -2.09 21.75
CA THR A 158 18.24 -1.01 22.41
C THR A 158 18.57 -0.99 23.91
N VAL A 159 19.00 0.17 24.41
CA VAL A 159 19.27 0.44 25.83
C VAL A 159 18.25 1.45 26.31
N SER A 160 17.29 1.01 27.14
CA SER A 160 16.16 1.86 27.58
C SER A 160 15.87 1.78 29.07
N THR A 161 16.37 0.76 29.76
CA THR A 161 16.22 0.57 31.20
C THR A 161 17.58 0.39 31.88
N PRO A 162 17.70 0.60 33.20
CA PRO A 162 18.95 0.35 33.92
C PRO A 162 19.49 -1.08 33.78
N ALA A 163 18.61 -2.07 33.61
CA ALA A 163 19.02 -3.45 33.36
C ALA A 163 19.76 -3.61 32.01
N ASP A 164 19.46 -2.74 31.04
CA ASP A 164 20.07 -2.78 29.71
C ASP A 164 21.47 -2.13 29.68
N TYR A 165 21.88 -1.41 30.73
CA TYR A 165 23.16 -0.68 30.76
C TYR A 165 24.37 -1.60 30.59
N VAL A 166 24.21 -2.90 30.90
CA VAL A 166 25.23 -3.94 30.68
C VAL A 166 25.43 -4.27 29.20
N LEU A 167 24.46 -3.96 28.34
CA LEU A 167 24.53 -4.20 26.89
C LEU A 167 25.29 -3.09 26.16
N LEU A 168 25.42 -1.90 26.77
CA LEU A 168 26.11 -0.76 26.16
C LEU A 168 27.61 -1.06 26.01
N ASN A 169 28.13 -0.83 24.81
CA ASN A 169 29.54 -1.02 24.50
C ASN A 169 30.15 0.27 23.93
N THR A 170 31.39 0.57 24.30
CA THR A 170 32.14 1.71 23.74
C THR A 170 32.63 1.42 22.32
N ILE A 171 32.77 0.14 21.97
CA ILE A 171 33.10 -0.35 20.64
C ILE A 171 32.00 -1.35 20.23
N PRO A 172 30.80 -0.84 19.89
CA PRO A 172 29.67 -1.70 19.56
C PRO A 172 29.91 -2.45 18.25
N GLN A 173 29.57 -3.73 18.26
CA GLN A 173 29.67 -4.65 17.11
C GLN A 173 28.37 -4.64 16.30
N ASP A 174 27.26 -4.73 17.04
CA ASP A 174 25.92 -4.46 16.53
C ASP A 174 25.61 -2.99 16.89
N PRO A 175 24.98 -2.22 15.99
CA PRO A 175 24.64 -0.84 16.27
C PRO A 175 23.72 -0.74 17.48
N GLN A 176 23.90 0.33 18.27
CA GLN A 176 23.18 0.54 19.52
C GLN A 176 22.36 1.84 19.50
N LEU A 177 21.14 1.77 20.04
CA LEU A 177 20.24 2.88 20.27
C LEU A 177 20.05 3.06 21.78
N VAL A 178 20.43 4.22 22.29
CA VAL A 178 20.39 4.54 23.71
C VAL A 178 19.35 5.63 23.97
N TYR A 179 18.33 5.28 24.74
CA TYR A 179 17.31 6.23 25.20
C TYR A 179 17.82 6.92 26.46
N LEU A 180 18.16 8.21 26.34
CA LEU A 180 18.80 8.98 27.43
C LEU A 180 17.88 9.13 28.65
N HIS A 181 16.57 9.29 28.40
CA HIS A 181 15.54 9.41 29.45
C HIS A 181 14.86 8.07 29.77
N GLY A 182 15.34 6.97 29.19
CA GLY A 182 14.80 5.63 29.35
C GLY A 182 13.44 5.40 28.67
N SER A 183 12.72 4.35 29.10
CA SER A 183 11.40 3.99 28.56
C SER A 183 10.28 4.91 29.05
N VAL A 184 9.21 5.04 28.25
CA VAL A 184 8.00 5.80 28.63
C VAL A 184 7.44 5.33 29.96
N ALA A 185 7.37 4.02 30.18
CA ALA A 185 6.86 3.45 31.43
C ALA A 185 7.67 3.96 32.64
N HIS A 186 9.00 3.94 32.54
CA HIS A 186 9.90 4.46 33.58
C HIS A 186 9.74 5.97 33.76
N TYR A 187 9.62 6.72 32.66
CA TYR A 187 9.38 8.16 32.68
C TYR A 187 8.03 8.53 33.32
N THR A 188 6.97 7.78 33.04
CA THR A 188 5.62 8.01 33.60
C THR A 188 5.50 7.61 35.07
N ASP A 189 6.23 6.57 35.49
CA ASP A 189 6.14 6.03 36.86
C ASP A 189 6.84 6.90 37.90
N LYS A 190 7.91 7.61 37.50
CA LYS A 190 8.89 8.20 38.41
C LYS A 190 9.08 9.72 38.32
N ASN A 191 8.13 10.49 37.77
CA ASN A 191 8.17 11.96 37.77
C ASN A 191 8.07 12.56 39.21
N LEU A 192 9.13 12.39 40.00
CA LEU A 192 9.58 13.29 41.05
C LEU A 192 10.47 14.31 40.33
N THR A 193 10.29 15.58 40.65
CA THR A 193 10.82 16.78 40.00
C THR A 193 12.36 16.83 39.83
N ASP A 194 13.09 15.86 40.37
CA ASP A 194 14.55 15.71 40.34
C ASP A 194 15.08 14.95 39.10
N GLU A 195 14.38 13.93 38.58
CA GLU A 195 14.88 13.12 37.43
C GLU A 195 14.74 13.83 36.07
N VAL A 196 13.87 14.84 35.95
CA VAL A 196 13.82 15.71 34.75
C VAL A 196 15.03 16.65 34.71
N GLN A 197 15.65 16.91 35.87
CA GLN A 197 16.80 17.82 35.99
C GLN A 197 18.13 17.13 35.76
N HIS A 198 18.25 15.84 36.06
CA HIS A 198 19.48 15.07 35.91
C HIS A 198 19.30 13.70 35.25
N LEU A 199 20.23 13.33 34.39
CA LEU A 199 20.32 11.97 33.82
C LEU A 199 20.83 10.97 34.86
N ASP A 200 20.51 9.68 34.66
CA ASP A 200 21.03 8.61 35.50
C ASP A 200 22.58 8.63 35.48
N PRO A 201 23.25 8.82 36.64
CA PRO A 201 24.71 8.89 36.71
C PRO A 201 25.42 7.63 36.18
N GLU A 202 24.80 6.45 36.31
CA GLU A 202 25.37 5.20 35.80
C GLU A 202 25.36 5.20 34.26
N LEU A 203 24.27 5.64 33.65
CA LEU A 203 24.18 5.76 32.19
C LEU A 203 25.18 6.79 31.68
N VAL A 204 25.23 7.97 32.30
CA VAL A 204 26.18 9.04 31.95
C VAL A 204 27.59 8.47 31.96
N ALA A 205 28.02 7.84 33.07
CA ALA A 205 29.36 7.28 33.22
C ALA A 205 29.76 6.31 32.09
N ARG A 206 28.79 5.55 31.55
CA ARG A 206 29.03 4.61 30.43
C ARG A 206 29.06 5.29 29.06
N ILE A 207 28.38 6.43 28.89
CA ILE A 207 28.38 7.23 27.65
C ILE A 207 29.59 8.16 27.55
N LEU A 208 30.16 8.63 28.67
CA LEU A 208 31.28 9.59 28.62
C LEU A 208 32.47 9.15 27.74
N PRO A 209 32.95 7.89 27.80
CA PRO A 209 34.06 7.45 26.95
C PRO A 209 33.73 7.55 25.47
N LEU A 210 32.48 7.23 25.08
CA LEU A 210 32.00 7.34 23.71
C LEU A 210 32.14 8.79 23.21
N LEU A 211 31.61 9.77 23.96
CA LEU A 211 31.65 11.19 23.56
C LEU A 211 33.05 11.79 23.57
N ARG A 212 33.96 11.23 24.37
CA ARG A 212 35.37 11.64 24.40
C ARG A 212 36.12 11.16 23.17
N ASP A 213 35.91 9.90 22.78
CA ASP A 213 36.73 9.19 21.80
C ASP A 213 36.18 9.28 20.36
N HIS A 214 34.97 9.83 20.18
CA HIS A 214 34.31 9.93 18.86
C HIS A 214 33.76 11.34 18.57
N PRO A 215 33.68 11.75 17.29
CA PRO A 215 32.98 12.97 16.90
C PRO A 215 31.47 12.83 17.15
N VAL A 216 30.80 13.92 17.52
CA VAL A 216 29.35 13.91 17.81
C VAL A 216 28.59 14.68 16.75
N ILE A 217 27.59 14.06 16.14
CA ILE A 217 26.67 14.68 15.19
C ILE A 217 25.31 14.85 15.87
N VAL A 218 24.80 16.07 15.94
CA VAL A 218 23.53 16.39 16.60
C VAL A 218 22.50 16.77 15.56
N VAL A 219 21.38 16.03 15.48
CA VAL A 219 20.31 16.22 14.49
C VAL A 219 18.95 16.32 15.18
N GLY A 220 18.18 17.36 14.86
CA GLY A 220 16.81 17.51 15.36
C GLY A 220 16.68 17.82 16.86
N TYR A 221 17.79 18.03 17.58
CA TYR A 221 17.80 18.37 18.99
C TYR A 221 17.95 19.88 19.20
N ARG A 222 17.07 20.47 20.02
CA ARG A 222 17.06 21.93 20.29
C ARG A 222 18.15 22.35 21.29
N GLY A 223 18.56 21.46 22.20
CA GLY A 223 19.49 21.82 23.28
C GLY A 223 18.87 22.66 24.39
N ALA A 224 17.56 22.50 24.63
CA ALA A 224 16.83 23.18 25.71
C ALA A 224 16.75 22.33 26.99
N GLU A 225 16.93 21.01 26.90
CA GLU A 225 16.81 20.10 28.05
C GLU A 225 18.05 20.22 28.94
N ARG A 226 17.82 20.58 30.20
CA ARG A 226 18.90 20.84 31.16
C ARG A 226 19.69 19.58 31.50
N SER A 227 19.03 18.46 31.77
CA SER A 227 19.66 17.18 32.12
C SER A 227 20.69 16.74 31.07
N VAL A 228 20.32 16.75 29.80
CA VAL A 228 21.23 16.39 28.69
C VAL A 228 22.32 17.44 28.50
N MET A 229 21.98 18.73 28.50
CA MET A 229 22.97 19.78 28.24
C MET A 229 23.97 19.97 29.38
N GLU A 230 23.55 19.88 30.65
CA GLU A 230 24.44 20.03 31.80
C GLU A 230 25.25 18.77 32.05
N ASP A 231 24.61 17.61 32.20
CA ASP A 231 25.28 16.37 32.64
C ASP A 231 26.13 15.74 31.52
N LEU A 232 25.65 15.77 30.27
CA LEU A 232 26.32 15.10 29.15
C LEU A 232 27.27 16.01 28.38
N PHE A 233 26.84 17.24 28.07
CA PHE A 233 27.62 18.15 27.22
C PHE A 233 28.50 19.13 28.01
N LEU A 234 27.92 20.00 28.85
CA LEU A 234 28.67 21.07 29.51
C LEU A 234 29.66 20.52 30.55
N GLN A 235 29.29 19.50 31.31
CA GLN A 235 30.22 18.84 32.25
C GLN A 235 31.41 18.24 31.51
N GLN A 236 31.20 17.57 30.37
CA GLN A 236 32.29 17.02 29.57
C GLN A 236 33.14 18.10 28.89
N ALA A 237 32.51 19.14 28.35
CA ALA A 237 33.21 20.25 27.72
C ALA A 237 34.14 20.97 28.72
N ARG A 238 33.69 21.18 29.96
CA ARG A 238 34.50 21.76 31.05
C ARG A 238 35.70 20.89 31.45
N ASN A 239 35.59 19.58 31.25
CA ASN A 239 36.66 18.61 31.52
C ASN A 239 37.60 18.38 30.30
N GLY A 240 37.53 19.25 29.28
CA GLY A 240 38.37 19.13 28.07
C GLY A 240 37.90 18.05 27.08
N GLY A 241 36.63 17.64 27.15
CA GLY A 241 36.02 16.67 26.23
C GLY A 241 35.77 17.21 24.81
N PHE A 242 35.19 16.36 23.95
CA PHE A 242 34.87 16.66 22.54
C PHE A 242 36.09 17.06 21.68
N LEU A 243 37.21 16.37 21.86
CA LEU A 243 38.43 16.58 21.07
C LEU A 243 38.22 16.36 19.56
N HIS A 244 37.30 15.45 19.21
CA HIS A 244 36.94 15.12 17.83
C HIS A 244 35.85 16.04 17.25
N GLY A 245 35.35 16.99 18.03
CA GLY A 245 34.39 18.00 17.60
C GLY A 245 32.93 17.62 17.75
N VAL A 246 32.09 18.66 17.85
CA VAL A 246 30.63 18.59 17.87
C VAL A 246 30.08 19.25 16.63
N TYR A 247 29.32 18.50 15.84
CA TYR A 247 28.71 18.91 14.59
C TYR A 247 27.21 19.07 14.79
N TRP A 248 26.77 20.32 14.98
CA TRP A 248 25.39 20.64 15.26
C TRP A 248 24.63 20.98 13.98
N CYS A 249 23.71 20.10 13.57
CA CYS A 249 22.91 20.31 12.37
C CYS A 249 21.79 21.34 12.62
N VAL A 250 21.68 22.33 11.74
CA VAL A 250 20.69 23.40 11.80
C VAL A 250 19.94 23.53 10.48
N ARG A 251 18.64 23.82 10.55
CA ARG A 251 17.83 24.12 9.35
C ARG A 251 18.24 25.47 8.76
N GLU A 252 18.17 25.59 7.44
CA GLU A 252 18.56 26.81 6.73
C GLU A 252 17.77 28.07 7.17
N GLU A 253 16.52 27.87 7.60
CA GLU A 253 15.54 28.93 7.85
C GLU A 253 15.54 29.47 9.30
N ASN A 254 16.15 28.77 10.27
CA ASN A 254 16.09 29.19 11.68
C ASN A 254 17.36 28.82 12.49
N PRO A 255 18.36 29.72 12.58
CA PRO A 255 19.63 29.43 13.23
C PRO A 255 19.69 29.85 14.72
N GLN A 256 18.56 30.18 15.37
CA GLN A 256 18.60 30.67 16.75
C GLN A 256 18.82 29.52 17.75
N PHE A 257 19.90 29.62 18.52
CA PHE A 257 20.25 28.64 19.55
C PHE A 257 19.73 29.04 20.94
N PRO A 258 19.28 28.09 21.76
CA PRO A 258 19.08 28.32 23.19
C PRO A 258 20.38 28.73 23.89
N ALA A 259 20.25 29.38 25.05
CA ALA A 259 21.40 29.88 25.82
C ALA A 259 22.43 28.79 26.15
N LEU A 260 21.96 27.58 26.47
CA LEU A 260 22.82 26.43 26.81
C LEU A 260 23.70 25.97 25.63
N VAL A 261 23.18 26.03 24.39
CA VAL A 261 23.95 25.66 23.20
C VAL A 261 24.99 26.73 22.87
N THR A 262 24.64 28.00 23.06
CA THR A 262 25.60 29.11 22.93
C THR A 262 26.73 28.97 23.95
N GLN A 263 26.39 28.67 25.21
CA GLN A 263 27.37 28.39 26.27
C GLN A 263 28.26 27.19 25.91
N LEU A 264 27.68 26.10 25.40
CA LEU A 264 28.44 24.93 24.98
C LEU A 264 29.44 25.28 23.87
N ALA A 265 29.02 26.05 22.88
CA ALA A 265 29.88 26.48 21.79
C ALA A 265 31.01 27.40 22.25
N ASP A 266 30.77 28.25 23.26
CA ASP A 266 31.79 29.11 23.85
C ASP A 266 32.83 28.30 24.64
N VAL A 267 32.41 27.26 25.37
CA VAL A 267 33.31 26.37 26.12
C VAL A 267 34.15 25.49 25.18
N ILE A 268 33.54 24.91 24.14
CA ILE A 268 34.23 24.01 23.19
C ILE A 268 35.08 24.78 22.17
N GLY A 269 34.73 26.03 21.87
CA GLY A 269 35.46 26.90 20.95
C GLY A 269 35.46 26.40 19.50
N THR A 270 36.65 26.19 18.91
CA THR A 270 36.79 25.86 17.48
C THR A 270 36.32 24.46 17.10
N ASN A 271 36.15 23.57 18.08
CA ASN A 271 35.66 22.22 17.90
C ASN A 271 34.14 22.14 17.75
N PHE A 272 33.42 23.25 17.96
CA PHE A 272 31.98 23.35 17.70
C PHE A 272 31.72 23.86 16.28
N GLN A 273 31.12 23.00 15.46
CA GLN A 273 30.78 23.29 14.06
C GLN A 273 29.29 23.23 13.83
N THR A 274 28.74 24.22 13.14
CA THR A 274 27.34 24.21 12.70
C THR A 274 27.25 23.72 11.25
N VAL A 275 26.37 22.75 11.01
CA VAL A 275 26.15 22.15 9.69
C VAL A 275 24.76 22.50 9.20
N LYS A 276 24.67 23.19 8.05
CA LYS A 276 23.38 23.56 7.47
C LYS A 276 22.77 22.36 6.74
N ILE A 277 21.52 22.03 7.03
CA ILE A 277 20.77 20.93 6.41
C ILE A 277 19.37 21.40 5.99
N ALA A 278 18.81 20.80 4.94
CA ALA A 278 17.41 21.04 4.56
C ALA A 278 16.44 20.44 5.60
N GLY A 279 16.73 19.21 6.04
CA GLY A 279 15.99 18.46 7.04
C GLY A 279 16.73 17.17 7.40
N ALA A 280 16.28 16.48 8.45
CA ALA A 280 16.89 15.23 8.91
C ALA A 280 16.78 14.12 7.83
N ASP A 281 15.63 14.02 7.17
CA ASP A 281 15.41 13.02 6.12
C ASP A 281 16.37 13.20 4.93
N ASP A 282 16.49 14.42 4.41
CA ASP A 282 17.40 14.70 3.29
C ASP A 282 18.87 14.54 3.68
N LEU A 283 19.24 14.85 4.93
CA LEU A 283 20.59 14.60 5.44
C LEU A 283 20.94 13.11 5.38
N PHE A 284 20.10 12.24 5.95
CA PHE A 284 20.40 10.81 6.01
C PHE A 284 20.31 10.15 4.64
N GLU A 285 19.27 10.44 3.85
CA GLU A 285 19.05 9.81 2.56
C GLU A 285 20.00 10.33 1.47
N LYS A 286 20.00 11.65 1.23
CA LYS A 286 20.70 12.25 0.08
C LYS A 286 22.15 12.59 0.40
N ASP A 287 22.37 13.36 1.46
CA ASP A 287 23.69 13.91 1.76
C ASP A 287 24.66 12.83 2.28
N LEU A 288 24.15 11.83 3.00
CA LEU A 288 24.93 10.72 3.55
C LEU A 288 24.78 9.44 2.72
N LEU A 289 23.66 8.72 2.81
CA LEU A 289 23.53 7.35 2.27
C LEU A 289 23.79 7.26 0.75
N LEU A 290 23.02 8.00 -0.06
CA LEU A 290 23.18 7.98 -1.53
C LEU A 290 24.55 8.48 -1.96
N SER A 291 25.06 9.52 -1.28
CA SER A 291 26.38 10.07 -1.54
C SER A 291 27.51 9.11 -1.21
N MET A 292 27.39 8.30 -0.13
CA MET A 292 28.33 7.26 0.26
C MET A 292 28.33 6.11 -0.76
N LYS A 293 27.14 5.64 -1.15
CA LYS A 293 26.97 4.63 -2.20
C LYS A 293 27.58 5.07 -3.54
N ALA A 294 27.33 6.30 -3.96
CA ALA A 294 27.87 6.86 -5.20
C ALA A 294 29.41 6.95 -5.21
N THR A 295 30.04 7.12 -4.05
CA THR A 295 31.51 7.07 -3.91
C THR A 295 32.08 5.66 -3.81
N GLY A 296 31.26 4.61 -3.86
CA GLY A 296 31.70 3.23 -3.68
C GLY A 296 32.23 2.94 -2.27
N ALA A 297 31.75 3.68 -1.27
CA ALA A 297 32.18 3.52 0.12
C ALA A 297 31.86 2.11 0.60
N GLN A 298 32.88 1.41 1.10
CA GLN A 298 32.71 0.07 1.64
C GLN A 298 32.10 0.11 3.05
N PRO A 299 31.34 -0.92 3.46
CA PRO A 299 30.92 -1.08 4.84
C PRO A 299 32.13 -1.12 5.79
N LEU A 300 31.98 -0.53 6.99
CA LEU A 300 33.01 -0.44 8.02
C LEU A 300 32.73 -1.33 9.24
N ARG A 301 31.93 -2.40 9.07
CA ARG A 301 31.56 -3.27 10.19
C ARG A 301 32.82 -3.93 10.77
N ARG A 302 32.94 -3.90 12.10
CA ARG A 302 34.07 -4.53 12.80
C ARG A 302 33.84 -6.04 12.88
N PRO A 303 34.92 -6.86 12.88
CA PRO A 303 34.81 -8.28 13.13
C PRO A 303 34.13 -8.51 14.48
N SER A 304 33.06 -9.28 14.45
CA SER A 304 32.16 -9.56 15.56
C SER A 304 32.92 -10.07 16.79
N GLY A 305 32.81 -9.37 17.93
CA GLY A 305 33.31 -9.81 19.24
C GLY A 305 32.17 -10.35 20.10
N HIS A 306 32.44 -11.37 20.90
CA HIS A 306 31.43 -12.17 21.61
C HIS A 306 30.54 -11.36 22.59
N SER A 307 29.25 -11.19 22.25
CA SER A 307 28.15 -10.86 23.17
C SER A 307 26.86 -11.55 22.69
N VAL A 308 26.36 -12.50 23.48
CA VAL A 308 25.23 -13.40 23.12
C VAL A 308 23.89 -12.92 23.71
N ALA A 309 23.91 -12.09 24.76
CA ALA A 309 22.71 -11.68 25.48
C ALA A 309 21.77 -10.87 24.57
N GLY A 310 20.52 -11.32 24.41
CA GLY A 310 19.50 -10.66 23.60
C GLY A 310 19.70 -10.74 22.08
N MET A 311 20.46 -11.74 21.59
CA MET A 311 20.66 -11.98 20.16
C MET A 311 19.57 -12.93 19.60
N PRO A 312 18.99 -12.63 18.42
CA PRO A 312 18.11 -13.57 17.71
C PRO A 312 18.78 -14.93 17.52
N ALA A 313 17.99 -16.01 17.59
CA ALA A 313 18.51 -17.38 17.57
C ALA A 313 19.35 -17.67 16.33
N ASP A 314 18.89 -17.22 15.17
CA ASP A 314 19.55 -17.41 13.87
C ASP A 314 20.94 -16.73 13.78
N MET A 315 21.18 -15.67 14.56
CA MET A 315 22.48 -14.97 14.58
C MET A 315 23.47 -15.54 15.61
N ARG A 316 23.04 -16.47 16.49
CA ARG A 316 23.90 -16.98 17.57
C ARG A 316 25.06 -17.81 16.99
N PRO A 317 26.32 -17.56 17.41
CA PRO A 317 27.47 -18.30 16.91
C PRO A 317 27.50 -19.73 17.46
N LEU A 318 27.75 -20.71 16.58
CA LEU A 318 27.86 -22.12 16.89
C LEU A 318 29.32 -22.48 17.17
N GLN A 319 29.78 -22.24 18.40
CA GLN A 319 31.20 -22.32 18.78
C GLN A 319 31.85 -23.70 18.60
N HIS A 320 31.04 -24.76 18.50
CA HIS A 320 31.51 -26.13 18.31
C HIS A 320 31.73 -26.51 16.84
N LEU A 321 31.43 -25.60 15.89
CA LEU A 321 31.53 -25.80 14.45
C LEU A 321 32.47 -24.78 13.82
N ALA A 322 33.12 -25.17 12.71
CA ALA A 322 34.00 -24.28 11.96
C ALA A 322 33.29 -23.66 10.74
N ALA A 323 33.57 -22.39 10.44
CA ALA A 323 33.00 -21.74 9.26
C ALA A 323 33.43 -22.41 7.93
N SER A 324 34.54 -23.13 7.92
CA SER A 324 35.02 -23.93 6.79
C SER A 324 34.12 -25.13 6.44
N GLU A 325 33.17 -25.50 7.31
CA GLU A 325 32.22 -26.57 7.05
C GLU A 325 31.01 -26.10 6.22
N LEU A 326 30.87 -24.79 6.00
CA LEU A 326 29.87 -24.25 5.08
C LEU A 326 30.23 -24.61 3.64
N GLU A 327 29.22 -24.95 2.83
CA GLU A 327 29.40 -25.31 1.44
C GLU A 327 29.69 -24.08 0.58
N GLU A 328 30.96 -23.89 0.23
CA GLU A 328 31.45 -22.74 -0.54
C GLU A 328 30.73 -22.55 -1.88
N THR A 329 30.42 -23.65 -2.60
CA THR A 329 29.70 -23.60 -3.88
C THR A 329 28.28 -23.06 -3.75
N LEU A 330 27.55 -23.51 -2.72
CA LEU A 330 26.20 -23.04 -2.43
C LEU A 330 26.22 -21.60 -1.94
N LEU A 331 27.18 -21.26 -1.08
CA LEU A 331 27.40 -19.91 -0.54
C LEU A 331 27.71 -18.93 -1.68
N ALA A 332 28.64 -19.26 -2.57
CA ALA A 332 28.97 -18.44 -3.73
C ALA A 332 27.76 -18.23 -4.67
N ALA A 333 26.98 -19.28 -4.95
CA ALA A 333 25.81 -19.18 -5.82
C ALA A 333 24.73 -18.26 -5.22
N ARG A 334 24.35 -18.48 -3.95
CA ARG A 334 23.27 -17.72 -3.30
C ARG A 334 23.67 -16.29 -2.96
N LEU A 335 24.89 -16.05 -2.49
CA LEU A 335 25.36 -14.69 -2.21
C LEU A 335 25.52 -13.86 -3.48
N SER A 336 25.90 -14.49 -4.60
CA SER A 336 25.90 -13.82 -5.91
C SER A 336 24.50 -13.38 -6.33
N GLN A 337 23.52 -14.29 -6.23
CA GLN A 337 22.11 -13.99 -6.51
C GLN A 337 21.58 -12.86 -5.61
N TYR A 338 21.94 -12.90 -4.33
CA TYR A 338 21.59 -11.88 -3.36
C TYR A 338 22.13 -10.50 -3.75
N ALA A 339 23.41 -10.43 -4.13
CA ALA A 339 24.07 -9.18 -4.50
C ALA A 339 23.43 -8.54 -5.74
N GLU A 340 23.10 -9.34 -6.75
CA GLU A 340 22.41 -8.89 -7.97
C GLU A 340 21.03 -8.31 -7.68
N ARG A 341 20.27 -8.93 -6.78
CA ARG A 341 18.91 -8.47 -6.44
C ARG A 341 18.90 -7.25 -5.51
N THR A 342 19.96 -7.05 -4.73
CA THR A 342 20.04 -5.98 -3.71
C THR A 342 20.94 -4.80 -4.10
N ASP A 343 21.39 -4.76 -5.36
CA ASP A 343 22.27 -3.71 -5.91
C ASP A 343 23.57 -3.54 -5.10
N ILE A 344 24.05 -4.65 -4.52
CA ILE A 344 25.35 -4.69 -3.84
C ILE A 344 26.40 -5.01 -4.90
N GLY A 345 27.45 -4.18 -4.96
CA GLY A 345 28.55 -4.38 -5.91
C GLY A 345 29.17 -5.78 -5.81
N ARG A 346 29.14 -6.50 -6.93
CA ARG A 346 29.74 -7.84 -7.07
C ARG A 346 31.01 -7.76 -7.94
N PRO A 347 32.14 -8.34 -7.51
CA PRO A 347 33.32 -8.43 -8.35
C PRO A 347 33.07 -9.36 -9.55
N THR A 348 33.74 -9.11 -10.67
CA THR A 348 33.62 -9.94 -11.90
C THR A 348 33.99 -11.40 -11.66
N HIS A 349 34.92 -11.63 -10.72
CA HIS A 349 35.26 -12.93 -10.19
C HIS A 349 34.99 -12.94 -8.68
N VAL A 350 34.13 -13.84 -8.24
CA VAL A 350 33.85 -14.06 -6.83
C VAL A 350 35.04 -14.81 -6.23
N ASP A 351 35.79 -14.14 -5.38
CA ASP A 351 36.92 -14.72 -4.63
C ASP A 351 36.53 -15.02 -3.18
N GLN A 352 37.37 -15.79 -2.49
CA GLN A 352 37.12 -16.17 -1.10
C GLN A 352 36.98 -14.95 -0.18
N HIS A 353 37.75 -13.90 -0.45
CA HIS A 353 37.72 -12.68 0.35
C HIS A 353 36.37 -11.97 0.28
N TRP A 354 35.76 -11.89 -0.91
CA TRP A 354 34.41 -11.35 -1.07
C TRP A 354 33.36 -12.24 -0.39
N LEU A 355 33.51 -13.58 -0.46
CA LEU A 355 32.60 -14.51 0.21
C LEU A 355 32.64 -14.34 1.73
N ASP A 356 33.84 -14.26 2.31
CA ASP A 356 34.03 -14.06 3.75
C ASP A 356 33.43 -12.72 4.20
N GLN A 357 33.64 -11.65 3.41
CA GLN A 357 33.04 -10.34 3.68
C GLN A 357 31.52 -10.35 3.61
N MET A 358 30.93 -11.01 2.60
CA MET A 358 29.48 -11.12 2.48
C MET A 358 28.88 -12.00 3.57
N ALA A 359 29.55 -13.08 3.95
CA ALA A 359 29.11 -13.95 5.03
C ALA A 359 29.09 -13.22 6.38
N ASP A 360 30.11 -12.40 6.68
CA ASP A 360 30.11 -11.55 7.88
C ASP A 360 29.08 -10.41 7.78
N ARG A 361 28.94 -9.78 6.61
CA ARG A 361 27.97 -8.71 6.36
C ARG A 361 26.53 -9.16 6.57
N LEU A 362 26.20 -10.39 6.20
CA LEU A 362 24.87 -10.98 6.31
C LEU A 362 24.69 -11.82 7.58
N ASP A 363 25.60 -11.68 8.56
CA ASP A 363 25.52 -12.35 9.86
C ASP A 363 25.43 -13.89 9.75
N LEU A 364 26.07 -14.49 8.74
CA LEU A 364 26.18 -15.94 8.54
C LEU A 364 27.34 -16.56 9.31
N VAL A 365 28.33 -15.73 9.66
CA VAL A 365 29.48 -16.09 10.49
C VAL A 365 29.71 -15.00 11.53
N ARG A 366 30.28 -15.38 12.67
CA ARG A 366 30.71 -14.44 13.71
C ARG A 366 32.04 -14.86 14.32
N SER A 367 32.88 -13.89 14.72
CA SER A 367 34.14 -14.18 15.41
C SER A 367 33.89 -14.44 16.90
N VAL A 368 34.55 -15.49 17.42
CA VAL A 368 34.50 -15.93 18.80
C VAL A 368 35.95 -16.08 19.28
N GLY A 369 36.45 -15.07 19.99
CA GLY A 369 37.86 -14.98 20.34
C GLY A 369 38.72 -14.81 19.08
N ALA A 370 39.59 -15.79 18.80
CA ALA A 370 40.45 -15.79 17.63
C ALA A 370 39.89 -16.59 16.42
N ASN A 371 38.77 -17.28 16.60
CA ASN A 371 38.18 -18.16 15.59
C ASN A 371 36.92 -17.53 14.97
N VAL A 372 36.56 -17.96 13.78
CA VAL A 372 35.28 -17.61 13.12
C VAL A 372 34.37 -18.83 13.16
N ALA A 373 33.20 -18.68 13.78
CA ALA A 373 32.17 -19.71 13.89
C ALA A 373 30.97 -19.36 12.98
N PRO A 374 30.30 -20.36 12.37
CA PRO A 374 29.06 -20.11 11.67
C PRO A 374 27.96 -19.70 12.66
N THR A 375 27.04 -18.84 12.23
CA THR A 375 25.79 -18.60 12.96
C THR A 375 24.79 -19.73 12.67
N LEU A 376 23.72 -19.81 13.46
CA LEU A 376 22.65 -20.77 13.19
C LEU A 376 22.05 -20.58 11.77
N ALA A 377 21.86 -19.34 11.31
CA ALA A 377 21.44 -19.03 9.95
C ALA A 377 22.45 -19.56 8.92
N GLY A 378 23.74 -19.24 9.12
CA GLY A 378 24.81 -19.73 8.25
C GLY A 378 24.81 -21.25 8.15
N TRP A 379 24.65 -21.94 9.29
CA TRP A 379 24.61 -23.39 9.34
C TRP A 379 23.37 -23.99 8.66
N LEU A 380 22.17 -23.51 9.00
CA LEU A 380 20.91 -24.03 8.45
C LEU A 380 20.77 -23.80 6.94
N LEU A 381 21.37 -22.73 6.41
CA LEU A 381 21.27 -22.37 5.00
C LEU A 381 22.39 -22.95 4.13
N PHE A 382 23.60 -23.09 4.67
CA PHE A 382 24.79 -23.37 3.87
C PHE A 382 25.58 -24.61 4.27
N SER A 383 25.22 -25.32 5.35
CA SER A 383 25.81 -26.64 5.60
C SER A 383 25.17 -27.71 4.72
N ARG A 384 25.89 -28.82 4.50
CA ARG A 384 25.37 -29.95 3.71
C ARG A 384 24.22 -30.65 4.41
N ASN A 385 24.40 -30.99 5.68
CA ASN A 385 23.45 -31.74 6.50
C ASN A 385 23.25 -31.05 7.87
N PRO A 386 22.53 -29.91 7.94
CA PRO A 386 22.33 -29.23 9.21
C PRO A 386 21.54 -30.08 10.23
N THR A 387 20.68 -30.98 9.73
CA THR A 387 19.83 -31.86 10.53
C THR A 387 20.62 -32.82 11.45
N ASP A 388 21.90 -33.11 11.15
CA ASP A 388 22.74 -33.97 12.00
C ASP A 388 23.02 -33.31 13.37
N GLN A 389 23.20 -31.98 13.39
CA GLN A 389 23.42 -31.20 14.61
C GLN A 389 22.13 -30.55 15.14
N TYR A 390 21.17 -30.31 14.25
CA TYR A 390 19.88 -29.69 14.54
C TYR A 390 18.73 -30.59 14.05
N PRO A 391 18.48 -31.74 14.71
CA PRO A 391 17.45 -32.68 14.29
C PRO A 391 16.04 -32.05 14.28
N GLN A 392 15.82 -31.01 15.08
CA GLN A 392 14.59 -30.23 15.10
C GLN A 392 14.36 -29.41 13.82
N ALA A 393 15.42 -29.05 13.09
CA ALA A 393 15.34 -28.30 11.84
C ALA A 393 14.97 -29.22 10.67
N ARG A 394 13.73 -29.73 10.72
CA ARG A 394 13.13 -30.61 9.72
C ARG A 394 11.66 -30.28 9.52
N VAL A 395 11.08 -30.84 8.46
CA VAL A 395 9.64 -30.75 8.19
C VAL A 395 9.06 -32.15 8.14
N GLU A 396 7.99 -32.39 8.90
CA GLU A 396 7.20 -33.61 8.83
C GLU A 396 5.98 -33.37 7.94
N PHE A 397 5.95 -34.04 6.81
CA PHE A 397 4.83 -34.00 5.86
C PHE A 397 3.96 -35.24 6.05
N GLU A 398 2.67 -35.01 6.25
CA GLU A 398 1.66 -36.04 6.49
C GLU A 398 0.47 -35.82 5.55
N ALA A 399 0.28 -36.72 4.58
CA ALA A 399 -0.93 -36.75 3.76
C ALA A 399 -1.89 -37.81 4.29
N ILE A 400 -3.09 -37.40 4.70
CA ILE A 400 -4.09 -38.27 5.32
C ILE A 400 -5.34 -38.29 4.44
N GLY A 401 -5.81 -39.48 4.11
CA GLY A 401 -7.05 -39.65 3.36
C GLY A 401 -7.26 -41.08 2.86
N PRO A 402 -8.27 -41.28 2.00
CA PRO A 402 -8.55 -42.59 1.42
C PRO A 402 -7.37 -43.13 0.60
N LYS A 403 -7.18 -44.45 0.64
CA LYS A 403 -6.05 -45.12 -0.02
C LYS A 403 -5.95 -44.82 -1.52
N HIS A 404 -7.08 -44.76 -2.22
CA HIS A 404 -7.11 -44.48 -3.66
C HIS A 404 -6.71 -43.04 -3.98
N TRP A 405 -7.09 -42.08 -3.13
CA TRP A 405 -6.69 -40.69 -3.26
C TRP A 405 -5.17 -40.54 -3.07
N LEU A 406 -4.61 -41.16 -2.02
CA LEU A 406 -3.17 -41.12 -1.76
C LEU A 406 -2.35 -41.69 -2.92
N ARG A 407 -2.76 -42.85 -3.46
CA ARG A 407 -2.09 -43.46 -4.62
C ARG A 407 -2.21 -42.61 -5.87
N GLY A 408 -3.38 -42.02 -6.11
CA GLY A 408 -3.61 -41.12 -7.23
C GLY A 408 -2.78 -39.84 -7.17
N ARG A 409 -2.35 -39.38 -5.99
CA ARG A 409 -1.55 -38.17 -5.81
C ARG A 409 -0.05 -38.42 -5.71
N PHE A 410 0.35 -39.40 -4.90
CA PHE A 410 1.76 -39.64 -4.58
C PHE A 410 2.37 -40.81 -5.38
N GLY A 411 1.55 -41.57 -6.11
CA GLY A 411 1.96 -42.72 -6.92
C GLY A 411 1.56 -44.06 -6.30
N GLU A 412 1.40 -45.07 -7.14
CA GLU A 412 0.97 -46.43 -6.74
C GLU A 412 1.97 -47.12 -5.79
N ASP A 413 3.26 -46.84 -5.95
CA ASP A 413 4.35 -47.42 -5.16
C ASP A 413 4.61 -46.67 -3.84
N THR A 414 3.73 -45.74 -3.44
CA THR A 414 3.90 -44.98 -2.19
C THR A 414 3.67 -45.87 -0.97
N ASP A 415 4.56 -45.76 0.03
CA ASP A 415 4.37 -46.39 1.34
C ASP A 415 3.18 -45.74 2.07
N ILE A 416 2.16 -46.54 2.36
CA ILE A 416 0.92 -46.10 3.00
C ILE A 416 0.74 -46.84 4.33
N GLU A 417 0.64 -46.07 5.41
CA GLU A 417 0.38 -46.52 6.78
C GLU A 417 -1.13 -46.48 7.08
N ALA A 418 -1.62 -47.36 7.96
CA ALA A 418 -3.01 -47.32 8.44
C ALA A 418 -3.12 -46.35 9.63
N THR A 419 -4.22 -45.59 9.72
CA THR A 419 -4.53 -44.75 10.88
C THR A 419 -5.51 -45.45 11.84
N ASP A 420 -5.82 -44.82 12.97
CA ASP A 420 -6.80 -45.32 13.94
C ASP A 420 -8.26 -45.20 13.44
N ALA A 421 -8.50 -44.44 12.36
CA ALA A 421 -9.82 -44.23 11.78
C ALA A 421 -10.10 -45.21 10.62
N GLU A 422 -11.34 -45.71 10.54
CA GLU A 422 -11.76 -46.57 9.42
C GLU A 422 -11.66 -45.81 8.09
N ASP A 423 -11.09 -46.47 7.07
CA ASP A 423 -10.87 -45.96 5.71
C ASP A 423 -9.96 -44.73 5.56
N GLU A 424 -9.23 -44.35 6.61
CA GLU A 424 -8.16 -43.36 6.53
C GLU A 424 -6.77 -44.01 6.54
N PHE A 425 -5.90 -43.47 5.70
CA PHE A 425 -4.53 -43.91 5.54
C PHE A 425 -3.59 -42.70 5.56
N LEU A 426 -2.32 -42.93 5.83
CA LEU A 426 -1.30 -41.91 6.00
C LEU A 426 -0.11 -42.18 5.07
N VAL A 427 0.36 -41.13 4.39
CA VAL A 427 1.69 -41.07 3.78
C VAL A 427 2.52 -40.08 4.58
N ARG A 428 3.59 -40.56 5.21
CA ARG A 428 4.54 -39.72 5.95
C ARG A 428 5.83 -39.55 5.15
N ARG A 429 6.32 -38.30 5.09
CA ARG A 429 7.63 -37.96 4.52
C ARG A 429 8.32 -36.97 5.45
N THR A 430 9.56 -37.28 5.83
CA THR A 430 10.41 -36.36 6.58
C THR A 430 11.35 -35.66 5.61
N ILE A 431 11.36 -34.34 5.64
CA ILE A 431 12.20 -33.49 4.78
C ILE A 431 13.33 -32.92 5.63
N THR A 432 14.56 -33.22 5.23
CA THR A 432 15.80 -32.86 5.94
C THR A 432 16.78 -32.14 5.00
N GLY A 433 17.93 -31.73 5.53
CA GLY A 433 18.94 -30.96 4.78
C GLY A 433 18.84 -29.47 5.06
N ASN A 434 19.55 -28.65 4.28
CA ASN A 434 19.49 -27.19 4.44
C ASN A 434 18.11 -26.62 4.07
N LEU A 435 17.82 -25.40 4.53
CA LEU A 435 16.50 -24.80 4.35
C LEU A 435 16.11 -24.60 2.88
N TRP A 436 17.09 -24.48 1.97
CA TRP A 436 16.82 -24.41 0.53
C TRP A 436 16.31 -25.76 0.02
N SER A 437 16.99 -26.85 0.37
CA SER A 437 16.56 -28.21 0.02
C SER A 437 15.21 -28.56 0.66
N GLN A 438 14.94 -28.09 1.88
CA GLN A 438 13.64 -28.27 2.52
C GLN A 438 12.52 -27.52 1.78
N LEU A 439 12.78 -26.28 1.34
CA LEU A 439 11.83 -25.52 0.53
C LEU A 439 11.55 -26.22 -0.80
N ASP A 440 12.58 -26.64 -1.52
CA ASP A 440 12.44 -27.31 -2.81
C ASP A 440 11.66 -28.64 -2.66
N GLY A 441 11.99 -29.44 -1.64
CA GLY A 441 11.26 -30.68 -1.34
C GLY A 441 9.78 -30.45 -0.99
N LEU A 442 9.46 -29.36 -0.28
CA LEU A 442 8.07 -28.98 -0.02
C LEU A 442 7.35 -28.54 -1.30
N ILE A 443 8.00 -27.74 -2.15
CA ILE A 443 7.42 -27.30 -3.42
C ILE A 443 7.06 -28.51 -4.29
N ASP A 444 7.94 -29.52 -4.37
CA ASP A 444 7.69 -30.75 -5.13
C ASP A 444 6.51 -31.56 -4.55
N LEU A 445 6.45 -31.74 -3.23
CA LEU A 445 5.33 -32.45 -2.58
C LEU A 445 4.01 -31.70 -2.75
N PHE A 446 4.02 -30.38 -2.67
CA PHE A 446 2.82 -29.57 -2.89
C PHE A 446 2.40 -29.51 -4.34
N ALA A 447 3.32 -29.65 -5.31
CA ALA A 447 2.96 -29.81 -6.71
C ALA A 447 2.16 -31.11 -6.95
N LEU A 448 2.46 -32.17 -6.19
CA LEU A 448 1.68 -33.42 -6.21
C LEU A 448 0.32 -33.27 -5.52
N ALA A 449 0.27 -32.57 -4.39
CA ALA A 449 -0.96 -32.32 -3.64
C ALA A 449 -1.91 -31.34 -4.35
N ASN A 450 -1.37 -30.30 -5.03
CA ASN A 450 -2.14 -29.27 -5.71
C ASN A 450 -2.54 -29.70 -7.13
N PHE A 451 -3.54 -30.56 -7.19
CA PHE A 451 -3.99 -31.13 -8.45
C PHE A 451 -4.80 -30.15 -9.31
N GLN A 452 -4.70 -30.35 -10.62
CA GLN A 452 -5.50 -29.65 -11.62
C GLN A 452 -6.69 -30.52 -12.05
N PHE A 453 -7.84 -29.89 -12.23
CA PHE A 453 -9.05 -30.55 -12.73
C PHE A 453 -9.81 -29.62 -13.69
N ARG A 454 -10.66 -30.22 -14.53
CA ARG A 454 -11.48 -29.46 -15.48
C ARG A 454 -12.80 -29.07 -14.84
N LEU A 455 -12.97 -27.79 -14.58
CA LEU A 455 -14.23 -27.24 -14.07
C LEU A 455 -15.21 -27.05 -15.22
N LYS A 456 -16.35 -27.75 -15.17
CA LYS A 456 -17.44 -27.60 -16.14
C LYS A 456 -18.29 -26.40 -15.74
N ALA A 457 -18.12 -25.30 -16.47
CA ALA A 457 -18.93 -24.08 -16.40
C ALA A 457 -19.39 -23.69 -17.82
N GLU A 458 -20.01 -22.51 -18.00
CA GLU A 458 -20.39 -21.98 -19.33
C GLU A 458 -19.23 -22.05 -20.34
N VAL A 459 -18.01 -21.75 -19.87
CA VAL A 459 -16.76 -22.07 -20.55
C VAL A 459 -15.97 -23.02 -19.65
N SER A 460 -15.74 -24.25 -20.13
CA SER A 460 -14.91 -25.20 -19.39
C SER A 460 -13.48 -24.69 -19.30
N ARG A 461 -12.92 -24.67 -18.09
CA ARG A 461 -11.54 -24.25 -17.84
C ARG A 461 -10.83 -25.23 -16.91
N THR A 462 -9.52 -25.33 -17.05
CA THR A 462 -8.66 -26.06 -16.12
C THR A 462 -8.36 -25.15 -14.93
N VAL A 463 -8.55 -25.66 -13.72
CA VAL A 463 -8.28 -24.94 -12.47
C VAL A 463 -7.48 -25.84 -11.52
N SER A 464 -6.73 -25.23 -10.61
CA SER A 464 -6.04 -25.94 -9.53
C SER A 464 -6.86 -25.91 -8.23
N ALA A 465 -6.74 -26.96 -7.42
CA ALA A 465 -7.39 -27.05 -6.10
C ALA A 465 -6.98 -25.90 -5.16
N TYR A 466 -5.74 -25.43 -5.28
CA TYR A 466 -5.18 -24.33 -4.51
C TYR A 466 -4.42 -23.36 -5.40
N ASN A 467 -4.29 -22.11 -4.95
CA ASN A 467 -3.41 -21.15 -5.60
C ASN A 467 -1.95 -21.47 -5.25
N ALA A 468 -1.10 -21.72 -6.26
CA ALA A 468 0.29 -22.11 -6.05
C ALA A 468 1.13 -21.03 -5.34
N ILE A 469 0.84 -19.74 -5.57
CA ILE A 469 1.54 -18.64 -4.91
C ILE A 469 1.14 -18.57 -3.43
N ALA A 470 -0.14 -18.82 -3.10
CA ALA A 470 -0.60 -18.87 -1.71
C ALA A 470 0.07 -20.02 -0.92
N ILE A 471 0.22 -21.21 -1.54
CA ILE A 471 0.95 -22.32 -0.93
C ILE A 471 2.43 -21.95 -0.72
N LYS A 472 3.08 -21.37 -1.73
CA LYS A 472 4.47 -20.91 -1.62
C LYS A 472 4.65 -19.93 -0.45
N GLU A 473 3.73 -19.00 -0.29
CA GLU A 473 3.77 -18.01 0.79
C GLU A 473 3.60 -18.65 2.17
N MET A 474 2.69 -19.62 2.29
CA MET A 474 2.49 -20.40 3.51
C MET A 474 3.76 -21.17 3.93
N ILE A 475 4.43 -21.85 3.01
CA ILE A 475 5.65 -22.63 3.33
C ILE A 475 6.85 -21.73 3.67
N VAL A 476 7.04 -20.64 2.94
CA VAL A 476 8.15 -19.72 3.18
C VAL A 476 7.98 -19.07 4.55
N ASN A 477 6.78 -18.61 4.90
CA ASN A 477 6.51 -18.04 6.21
C ASN A 477 6.74 -19.06 7.34
N ALA A 478 6.33 -20.33 7.15
CA ALA A 478 6.56 -21.37 8.13
C ALA A 478 8.05 -21.62 8.40
N ILE A 479 8.90 -21.66 7.36
CA ILE A 479 10.35 -21.87 7.49
C ILE A 479 11.05 -20.65 8.10
N VAL A 480 10.72 -19.45 7.60
CA VAL A 480 11.43 -18.21 7.95
C VAL A 480 11.11 -17.76 9.37
N HIS A 481 9.85 -17.92 9.82
CA HIS A 481 9.41 -17.46 11.14
C HIS A 481 9.42 -18.55 12.23
N ARG A 482 9.88 -19.76 11.91
CA ARG A 482 10.03 -20.88 12.87
C ARG A 482 10.92 -20.50 14.05
N ASP A 483 10.54 -20.94 15.24
CA ASP A 483 11.43 -20.94 16.40
C ASP A 483 12.40 -22.14 16.34
N TYR A 484 13.67 -21.86 16.05
CA TYR A 484 14.70 -22.89 15.94
C TYR A 484 15.28 -23.35 17.28
N ASP A 485 14.92 -22.69 18.39
CA ASP A 485 15.28 -23.15 19.75
C ASP A 485 14.35 -24.28 20.23
N LEU A 486 13.17 -24.46 19.62
CA LEU A 486 12.22 -25.53 19.97
C LEU A 486 12.55 -26.85 19.28
N ASP A 487 12.51 -27.94 20.05
CA ASP A 487 12.79 -29.31 19.59
C ASP A 487 11.56 -29.97 18.91
N GLU A 488 10.98 -29.26 17.95
CA GLU A 488 9.75 -29.68 17.25
C GLU A 488 9.83 -29.40 15.76
N ALA A 489 9.36 -30.31 14.91
CA ALA A 489 9.37 -30.09 13.46
C ALA A 489 8.25 -29.14 13.01
N ILE A 490 8.44 -28.49 11.85
CA ILE A 490 7.28 -27.95 11.12
C ILE A 490 6.42 -29.14 10.71
N THR A 491 5.12 -29.07 10.97
CA THR A 491 4.18 -30.12 10.56
C THR A 491 3.35 -29.62 9.39
N VAL A 492 3.32 -30.39 8.31
CA VAL A 492 2.53 -30.12 7.12
C VAL A 492 1.52 -31.25 6.97
N ARG A 493 0.25 -30.96 7.24
CA ARG A 493 -0.84 -31.91 7.14
C ARG A 493 -1.68 -31.62 5.90
N VAL A 494 -1.77 -32.59 4.99
CA VAL A 494 -2.59 -32.50 3.78
C VAL A 494 -3.73 -33.50 3.86
N VAL A 495 -4.96 -33.00 3.77
CA VAL A 495 -6.17 -33.81 3.64
C VAL A 495 -6.88 -33.46 2.32
N PRO A 496 -7.84 -34.25 1.83
CA PRO A 496 -8.38 -34.06 0.48
C PRO A 496 -8.94 -32.67 0.18
N ARG A 497 -9.37 -31.91 1.20
CA ARG A 497 -9.97 -30.58 1.06
C ARG A 497 -9.24 -29.46 1.80
N ALA A 498 -8.10 -29.74 2.45
CA ALA A 498 -7.38 -28.72 3.21
C ALA A 498 -5.90 -29.04 3.34
N ILE A 499 -5.09 -28.00 3.43
CA ILE A 499 -3.68 -28.05 3.79
C ILE A 499 -3.51 -27.22 5.05
N THR A 500 -2.92 -27.82 6.08
CA THR A 500 -2.60 -27.17 7.34
C THR A 500 -1.08 -27.21 7.54
N VAL A 501 -0.48 -26.06 7.81
CA VAL A 501 0.93 -25.93 8.18
C VAL A 501 1.01 -25.37 9.58
N THR A 502 1.68 -26.09 10.47
CA THR A 502 1.93 -25.69 11.85
C THR A 502 3.42 -25.45 12.03
N SER A 503 3.80 -24.21 12.33
CA SER A 503 5.18 -23.85 12.63
C SER A 503 5.37 -23.67 14.14
N PRO A 504 6.44 -24.25 14.75
CA PRO A 504 6.80 -24.00 16.14
C PRO A 504 7.11 -22.53 16.41
N GLY A 505 6.60 -22.00 17.51
CA GLY A 505 6.70 -20.60 17.91
C GLY A 505 5.50 -19.77 17.43
N GLY A 506 4.86 -19.04 18.35
CA GLY A 506 3.80 -18.10 18.03
C GLY A 506 4.31 -16.72 17.61
N LEU A 507 3.46 -15.70 17.81
CA LEU A 507 3.78 -14.30 17.55
C LEU A 507 4.90 -13.80 18.47
N ILE A 508 5.85 -13.05 17.91
CA ILE A 508 6.85 -12.32 18.69
C ILE A 508 6.17 -11.24 19.55
N ALA A 509 6.76 -10.92 20.71
CA ALA A 509 6.15 -10.01 21.69
C ALA A 509 5.72 -8.66 21.10
N GLU A 510 6.53 -8.11 20.19
CA GLU A 510 6.26 -6.85 19.49
C GLU A 510 5.00 -6.90 18.61
N ILE A 511 4.72 -8.04 17.97
CA ILE A 511 3.52 -8.23 17.15
C ILE A 511 2.33 -8.58 18.06
N ALA A 512 2.52 -9.45 19.04
CA ALA A 512 1.47 -9.84 19.98
C ALA A 512 0.86 -8.63 20.71
N ALA A 513 1.71 -7.67 21.13
CA ALA A 513 1.27 -6.43 21.75
C ALA A 513 0.41 -5.53 20.84
N GLN A 514 0.46 -5.72 19.52
CA GLN A 514 -0.35 -4.94 18.57
C GLN A 514 -1.72 -5.57 18.27
N VAL A 515 -1.99 -6.78 18.76
CA VAL A 515 -3.14 -7.61 18.34
C VAL A 515 -3.97 -8.08 19.55
N THR A 516 -3.86 -7.40 20.70
CA THR A 516 -4.45 -7.82 21.98
C THR A 516 -5.98 -7.90 22.02
N ASP A 517 -6.71 -7.25 21.10
CA ASP A 517 -8.17 -7.09 21.19
C ASP A 517 -8.98 -7.75 20.05
N LYS A 518 -8.32 -8.42 19.10
CA LYS A 518 -8.97 -9.06 17.92
C LYS A 518 -8.26 -10.35 17.52
N SER A 519 -8.93 -11.20 16.74
CA SER A 519 -8.22 -12.32 16.09
C SER A 519 -7.11 -11.78 15.20
N PHE A 520 -6.01 -12.53 15.07
CA PHE A 520 -4.87 -12.09 14.26
C PHE A 520 -5.26 -11.88 12.78
N GLN A 521 -6.19 -12.69 12.28
CA GLN A 521 -6.72 -12.55 10.93
C GLN A 521 -7.52 -11.26 10.74
N ASP A 522 -8.41 -10.90 11.68
CA ASP A 522 -9.19 -9.66 11.62
C ASP A 522 -8.27 -8.43 11.74
N ALA A 523 -7.24 -8.52 12.58
CA ALA A 523 -6.25 -7.47 12.74
C ALA A 523 -5.46 -7.20 11.44
N ILE A 524 -5.31 -8.19 10.55
CA ILE A 524 -4.72 -7.99 9.22
C ILE A 524 -5.76 -7.45 8.22
N ALA A 525 -7.00 -7.93 8.26
CA ALA A 525 -8.05 -7.50 7.35
C ALA A 525 -8.43 -6.01 7.53
N ASP A 526 -8.48 -5.53 8.77
CA ASP A 526 -8.87 -4.15 9.10
C ASP A 526 -7.74 -3.12 8.90
N ARG A 527 -6.50 -3.55 8.63
CA ARG A 527 -5.34 -2.65 8.56
C ARG A 527 -5.11 -2.11 7.15
N SER A 528 -4.82 -0.82 7.09
CA SER A 528 -4.37 -0.13 5.87
C SER A 528 -2.90 -0.39 5.51
N GLY A 529 -2.14 -1.14 6.34
CA GLY A 529 -0.70 -1.35 6.14
C GLY A 529 -0.17 -2.69 6.70
N PRO A 530 0.95 -3.20 6.16
CA PRO A 530 1.49 -4.52 6.48
C PRO A 530 2.09 -4.60 7.89
N ILE A 531 1.92 -5.75 8.56
CA ILE A 531 2.58 -6.07 9.83
C ILE A 531 3.91 -6.76 9.52
N LYS A 532 5.01 -6.23 10.06
CA LYS A 532 6.35 -6.81 9.92
C LYS A 532 6.93 -7.10 11.29
N GLY A 533 7.59 -8.25 11.40
CA GLY A 533 8.43 -8.61 12.52
C GLY A 533 9.09 -9.95 12.23
N TYR A 534 10.40 -10.03 12.44
CA TYR A 534 11.20 -11.17 12.04
C TYR A 534 11.76 -11.86 13.27
N ARG A 535 11.44 -13.14 13.45
CA ARG A 535 12.06 -14.00 14.47
C ARG A 535 13.51 -14.34 14.10
N ASN A 536 13.74 -14.59 12.81
CA ASN A 536 15.04 -14.91 12.24
C ASN A 536 15.43 -13.88 11.15
N PRO A 537 15.95 -12.69 11.53
CA PRO A 537 16.25 -11.61 10.60
C PRO A 537 17.21 -11.99 9.48
N ALA A 538 18.26 -12.77 9.76
CA ALA A 538 19.28 -13.16 8.79
C ALA A 538 18.74 -14.17 7.77
N ILE A 539 17.96 -15.16 8.24
CA ILE A 539 17.27 -16.11 7.35
C ILE A 539 16.26 -15.36 6.47
N SER A 540 15.45 -14.47 7.05
CA SER A 540 14.45 -13.68 6.33
C SER A 540 15.06 -12.81 5.23
N ASP A 541 16.20 -12.16 5.51
CA ASP A 541 16.89 -11.31 4.54
C ASP A 541 17.37 -12.14 3.34
N LEU A 542 17.95 -13.32 3.56
CA LEU A 542 18.41 -14.19 2.47
C LEU A 542 17.26 -14.75 1.62
N PHE A 543 16.13 -15.15 2.21
CA PHE A 543 14.96 -15.58 1.45
C PHE A 543 14.36 -14.45 0.60
N TYR A 544 14.43 -13.21 1.10
CA TYR A 544 14.05 -12.02 0.33
C TYR A 544 15.02 -11.77 -0.83
N GLY A 545 16.33 -11.73 -0.57
CA GLY A 545 17.35 -11.48 -1.58
C GLY A 545 17.55 -12.64 -2.56
N GLY A 546 17.09 -13.85 -2.22
CA GLY A 546 17.01 -14.99 -3.14
C GLY A 546 15.76 -15.00 -4.03
N GLY A 547 14.75 -14.15 -3.75
CA GLY A 547 13.49 -14.07 -4.49
C GLY A 547 12.41 -15.07 -4.10
N GLN A 548 12.58 -15.78 -2.98
CA GLN A 548 11.60 -16.72 -2.45
C GLN A 548 10.53 -16.02 -1.59
N MET A 549 10.83 -14.82 -1.06
CA MET A 549 9.97 -14.02 -0.19
C MET A 549 9.88 -12.55 -0.66
N ASP A 550 8.74 -11.88 -0.43
CA ASP A 550 8.55 -10.46 -0.75
C ASP A 550 8.83 -9.53 0.44
N ARG A 551 9.55 -8.41 0.20
CA ARG A 551 9.96 -7.46 1.25
C ARG A 551 8.82 -6.67 1.88
N ARG A 552 7.65 -6.62 1.24
CA ARG A 552 6.58 -5.68 1.63
C ARG A 552 5.85 -6.12 2.90
N GLY A 553 6.04 -7.35 3.36
CA GLY A 553 5.25 -7.92 4.45
C GLY A 553 3.78 -8.12 4.06
N SER A 554 3.51 -8.21 2.75
CA SER A 554 2.17 -8.45 2.19
C SER A 554 1.83 -9.94 2.11
N GLY A 555 2.76 -10.83 2.44
CA GLY A 555 2.62 -12.28 2.30
C GLY A 555 1.28 -12.86 2.76
N LEU A 556 0.92 -12.63 4.02
CA LEU A 556 -0.36 -13.10 4.57
C LEU A 556 -1.58 -12.44 3.89
N THR A 557 -1.52 -11.15 3.59
CA THR A 557 -2.58 -10.43 2.87
C THR A 557 -2.75 -10.94 1.43
N ASP A 558 -1.64 -11.18 0.75
CA ASP A 558 -1.61 -11.74 -0.60
C ASP A 558 -2.14 -13.17 -0.58
N MET A 559 -1.79 -13.97 0.42
CA MET A 559 -2.33 -15.33 0.62
C MET A 559 -3.85 -15.31 0.79
N VAL A 560 -4.42 -14.40 1.58
CA VAL A 560 -5.88 -14.21 1.71
C VAL A 560 -6.50 -13.89 0.35
N ARG A 561 -5.99 -12.85 -0.32
CA ARG A 561 -6.51 -12.40 -1.61
C ARG A 561 -6.44 -13.50 -2.68
N LEU A 562 -5.30 -14.19 -2.78
CA LEU A 562 -5.06 -15.25 -3.77
C LEU A 562 -5.94 -16.48 -3.52
N THR A 563 -6.18 -16.81 -2.25
CA THR A 563 -7.04 -17.94 -1.87
C THR A 563 -8.50 -17.63 -2.15
N ILE A 564 -8.99 -16.44 -1.78
CA ILE A 564 -10.36 -15.99 -2.07
C ILE A 564 -10.60 -15.91 -3.58
N ASN A 565 -9.65 -15.36 -4.35
CA ASN A 565 -9.73 -15.31 -5.81
C ASN A 565 -9.73 -16.71 -6.45
N ASN A 566 -9.24 -17.73 -5.74
CA ASN A 566 -9.34 -19.12 -6.15
C ASN A 566 -10.60 -19.83 -5.62
N ASN A 567 -11.57 -19.14 -5.02
CA ASN A 567 -12.75 -19.71 -4.36
C ASN A 567 -12.41 -20.69 -3.20
N GLY A 568 -11.23 -20.57 -2.60
CA GLY A 568 -10.89 -21.27 -1.35
C GLY A 568 -11.14 -20.39 -0.14
N THR A 569 -10.90 -20.94 1.05
CA THR A 569 -10.87 -20.17 2.30
C THR A 569 -9.51 -20.35 2.98
N VAL A 570 -9.08 -19.35 3.75
CA VAL A 570 -7.86 -19.44 4.54
C VAL A 570 -8.13 -18.97 5.96
N ALA A 571 -7.56 -19.68 6.93
CA ALA A 571 -7.51 -19.31 8.32
C ALA A 571 -6.05 -19.36 8.78
N PHE A 572 -5.62 -18.36 9.54
CA PHE A 572 -4.28 -18.38 10.14
C PHE A 572 -4.26 -17.61 11.45
N GLY A 573 -3.37 -18.01 12.35
CA GLY A 573 -3.17 -17.34 13.63
C GLY A 573 -2.28 -18.13 14.57
N PRO A 574 -1.88 -17.51 15.69
CA PRO A 574 -1.27 -18.25 16.78
C PRO A 574 -2.30 -19.18 17.44
N THR A 575 -1.81 -20.25 18.07
CA THR A 575 -2.58 -21.04 19.03
C THR A 575 -2.97 -20.20 20.27
N GLU A 576 -3.92 -20.67 21.08
CA GLU A 576 -4.37 -19.96 22.29
C GLU A 576 -3.22 -19.64 23.26
N ASP A 577 -2.26 -20.56 23.39
CA ASP A 577 -1.07 -20.40 24.24
C ASP A 577 0.07 -19.63 23.55
N ASN A 578 -0.10 -19.21 22.29
CA ASN A 578 0.92 -18.55 21.46
C ASN A 578 2.25 -19.34 21.36
N ASP A 579 2.17 -20.68 21.42
CA ASP A 579 3.31 -21.60 21.32
C ASP A 579 3.60 -22.03 19.87
N ARG A 580 2.60 -21.94 18.98
CA ARG A 580 2.67 -22.31 17.56
C ARG A 580 1.94 -21.28 16.71
N PHE A 581 2.25 -21.29 15.42
CA PHE A 581 1.51 -20.55 14.42
C PHE A 581 0.95 -21.51 13.37
N GLU A 582 -0.37 -21.47 13.16
CA GLU A 582 -1.07 -22.36 12.23
C GLU A 582 -1.61 -21.58 11.04
N VAL A 583 -1.47 -22.17 9.85
CA VAL A 583 -2.07 -21.69 8.60
C VAL A 583 -2.82 -22.86 7.95
N THR A 584 -4.11 -22.68 7.73
CA THR A 584 -4.97 -23.67 7.06
C THR A 584 -5.59 -23.06 5.81
N ILE A 585 -5.27 -23.62 4.63
CA ILE A 585 -5.88 -23.28 3.35
C ILE A 585 -6.84 -24.40 2.97
N SER A 586 -8.12 -24.07 2.78
CA SER A 586 -9.12 -24.99 2.25
C SER A 586 -9.14 -24.93 0.72
N ALA A 587 -9.27 -26.11 0.10
CA ALA A 587 -9.40 -26.24 -1.34
C ALA A 587 -10.68 -25.56 -1.81
N ARG A 588 -10.76 -25.30 -3.12
CA ARG A 588 -12.01 -24.91 -3.74
C ARG A 588 -13.12 -25.94 -3.42
N PRO A 589 -14.36 -25.52 -3.17
CA PRO A 589 -15.37 -26.42 -2.65
C PRO A 589 -15.85 -27.47 -3.67
N GLU A 590 -15.64 -27.27 -4.97
CA GLU A 590 -16.21 -28.10 -6.04
C GLU A 590 -15.89 -29.60 -5.88
N ALA A 591 -16.89 -30.45 -6.15
CA ALA A 591 -16.74 -31.90 -6.06
C ALA A 591 -16.08 -32.42 -7.34
N VAL A 592 -14.89 -32.98 -7.21
CA VAL A 592 -14.11 -33.51 -8.34
C VAL A 592 -14.45 -34.98 -8.50
N ASP A 593 -14.95 -35.36 -9.69
CA ASP A 593 -15.05 -36.75 -10.10
C ASP A 593 -13.63 -37.28 -10.36
N GLU A 594 -13.20 -38.23 -9.53
CA GLU A 594 -11.85 -38.81 -9.57
C GLU A 594 -11.58 -39.65 -10.83
N ILE A 595 -12.62 -40.13 -11.53
CA ILE A 595 -12.48 -40.91 -12.77
C ILE A 595 -12.31 -39.98 -13.96
N THR A 596 -13.13 -38.94 -14.05
CA THR A 596 -13.11 -38.02 -15.20
C THR A 596 -12.19 -36.81 -14.99
N ASN A 597 -11.68 -36.63 -13.77
CA ASN A 597 -10.98 -35.43 -13.30
C ASN A 597 -11.74 -34.14 -13.66
N THR A 598 -13.07 -34.21 -13.63
CA THR A 598 -13.96 -33.08 -13.90
C THR A 598 -14.77 -32.75 -12.66
N ALA A 599 -14.99 -31.46 -12.42
CA ALA A 599 -15.83 -31.02 -11.32
C ALA A 599 -17.05 -30.29 -11.85
N LEU A 600 -18.18 -30.51 -11.19
CA LEU A 600 -19.34 -29.63 -11.27
C LEU A 600 -19.26 -28.65 -10.09
N PRO A 601 -19.66 -27.39 -10.26
CA PRO A 601 -19.84 -26.51 -9.13
C PRO A 601 -20.83 -27.15 -8.16
N ILE A 602 -20.43 -27.32 -6.90
CA ILE A 602 -21.36 -27.71 -5.84
C ILE A 602 -22.33 -26.54 -5.74
N SER A 603 -23.56 -26.76 -6.15
CA SER A 603 -24.60 -25.75 -6.17
C SER A 603 -24.96 -25.35 -4.75
N GLU A 604 -24.29 -24.31 -4.24
CA GLU A 604 -24.75 -23.49 -3.13
C GLU A 604 -24.62 -22.04 -3.60
N GLU A 605 -25.76 -21.49 -4.02
CA GLU A 605 -25.98 -20.11 -4.52
C GLU A 605 -24.75 -19.45 -5.17
N THR A 606 -24.45 -19.84 -6.41
CA THR A 606 -23.49 -19.10 -7.23
C THR A 606 -24.07 -17.74 -7.60
N VAL A 607 -23.51 -16.67 -7.02
CA VAL A 607 -23.84 -15.29 -7.39
C VAL A 607 -23.03 -14.92 -8.62
N ARG A 608 -23.73 -14.54 -9.70
CA ARG A 608 -23.11 -14.10 -10.96
C ARG A 608 -23.05 -12.57 -11.00
N TYR A 609 -21.83 -12.04 -11.04
CA TYR A 609 -21.57 -10.62 -11.28
C TYR A 609 -21.38 -10.39 -12.77
N ALA A 610 -21.95 -9.30 -13.27
CA ALA A 610 -21.79 -8.85 -14.65
C ALA A 610 -21.24 -7.43 -14.63
N SER A 611 -20.28 -7.16 -15.51
CA SER A 611 -19.70 -5.84 -15.65
C SER A 611 -20.63 -4.90 -16.44
N ASN A 612 -20.48 -3.58 -16.23
CA ASN A 612 -21.04 -2.52 -17.05
C ASN A 612 -20.14 -2.12 -18.24
N LEU A 613 -19.17 -2.99 -18.57
CA LEU A 613 -18.22 -2.82 -19.66
C LEU A 613 -18.62 -3.63 -20.88
N ILE A 614 -18.58 -2.97 -22.04
CA ILE A 614 -18.80 -3.53 -23.37
C ILE A 614 -17.45 -3.59 -24.10
N PRO A 615 -16.92 -4.78 -24.44
CA PRO A 615 -15.62 -4.88 -25.08
C PRO A 615 -15.70 -4.49 -26.56
N PHE A 616 -14.70 -3.73 -27.02
CA PHE A 616 -14.46 -3.55 -28.45
C PHE A 616 -13.80 -4.82 -28.99
N VAL A 617 -14.42 -5.42 -30.00
CA VAL A 617 -13.94 -6.67 -30.63
C VAL A 617 -13.09 -6.37 -31.86
N GLN A 618 -13.43 -5.30 -32.58
CA GLN A 618 -12.63 -4.79 -33.69
C GLN A 618 -12.43 -3.29 -33.52
N LEU A 619 -11.17 -2.89 -33.37
CA LEU A 619 -10.74 -1.50 -33.32
C LEU A 619 -10.48 -0.97 -34.74
N PRO A 620 -10.51 0.34 -34.95
CA PRO A 620 -10.07 0.92 -36.22
C PRO A 620 -8.58 0.60 -36.44
N GLU A 621 -8.21 0.31 -37.68
CA GLU A 621 -6.82 -0.03 -38.04
C GLU A 621 -6.00 1.24 -38.28
N THR A 622 -6.58 2.21 -38.99
CA THR A 622 -5.88 3.41 -39.47
C THR A 622 -6.44 4.67 -38.81
N VAL A 623 -5.54 5.58 -38.45
CA VAL A 623 -5.85 6.96 -38.08
C VAL A 623 -5.28 7.87 -39.15
N TRP A 624 -6.10 8.78 -39.64
CA TRP A 624 -5.75 9.75 -40.67
C TRP A 624 -5.49 11.10 -40.02
N HIS A 625 -4.45 11.81 -40.46
CA HIS A 625 -4.15 13.14 -39.92
C HIS A 625 -3.56 14.11 -40.94
N ALA A 626 -4.03 15.35 -40.90
CA ALA A 626 -3.61 16.42 -41.80
C ALA A 626 -3.14 17.66 -41.00
N PRO A 627 -2.20 18.46 -41.51
CA PRO A 627 -1.79 19.70 -40.86
C PRO A 627 -2.95 20.71 -40.82
N THR A 628 -3.00 21.52 -39.75
CA THR A 628 -3.99 22.59 -39.61
C THR A 628 -3.41 23.79 -38.87
N SER A 629 -3.84 24.99 -39.27
CA SER A 629 -3.52 26.25 -38.58
C SER A 629 -4.43 26.53 -37.38
N ALA A 630 -5.45 25.70 -37.15
CA ALA A 630 -6.39 25.87 -36.05
C ALA A 630 -5.78 25.42 -34.71
N GLY A 631 -5.97 26.20 -33.65
CA GLY A 631 -5.48 25.88 -32.30
C GLY A 631 -6.45 25.02 -31.46
N SER A 632 -7.64 24.74 -31.96
CA SER A 632 -8.69 23.96 -31.27
C SER A 632 -9.71 23.39 -32.26
N ASN A 633 -10.45 22.36 -31.84
CA ASN A 633 -11.61 21.83 -32.59
C ASN A 633 -12.58 22.96 -32.97
N ARG A 634 -12.93 23.85 -32.02
CA ARG A 634 -13.90 24.93 -32.27
C ARG A 634 -13.42 25.90 -33.36
N SER A 635 -12.14 26.31 -33.31
CA SER A 635 -11.57 27.17 -34.36
C SER A 635 -11.47 26.47 -35.71
N PHE A 636 -11.23 25.15 -35.71
CA PHE A 636 -11.12 24.35 -36.93
C PHE A 636 -12.45 24.22 -37.65
N TYR A 637 -13.49 23.75 -36.95
CA TYR A 637 -14.83 23.59 -37.52
C TYR A 637 -15.43 24.92 -37.98
N ARG A 638 -15.11 26.04 -37.31
CA ARG A 638 -15.51 27.38 -37.76
C ARG A 638 -14.79 27.83 -39.02
N ALA A 639 -13.50 27.51 -39.16
CA ALA A 639 -12.73 27.85 -40.36
C ALA A 639 -13.12 27.00 -41.58
N ALA A 640 -13.58 25.77 -41.32
CA ALA A 640 -14.01 24.82 -42.34
C ALA A 640 -15.55 24.82 -42.54
N GLU A 641 -16.23 25.88 -42.14
CA GLU A 641 -17.68 26.02 -42.29
C GLU A 641 -18.10 25.91 -43.76
N GLY A 642 -19.09 25.04 -44.05
CA GLY A 642 -19.54 24.73 -45.40
C GLY A 642 -18.69 23.70 -46.18
N LEU A 643 -17.62 23.17 -45.58
CA LEU A 643 -16.81 22.08 -46.13
C LEU A 643 -17.16 20.73 -45.47
N ALA A 644 -16.90 19.64 -46.18
CA ALA A 644 -17.06 18.29 -45.65
C ALA A 644 -15.91 17.96 -44.68
N VAL A 645 -16.23 17.89 -43.39
CA VAL A 645 -15.26 17.61 -42.32
C VAL A 645 -15.78 16.50 -41.42
N PRO A 646 -15.03 15.40 -41.21
CA PRO A 646 -15.48 14.33 -40.32
C PRO A 646 -15.29 14.70 -38.84
N PRO A 647 -15.90 13.95 -37.92
CA PRO A 647 -15.58 14.02 -36.51
C PRO A 647 -14.09 13.73 -36.28
N GLY A 648 -13.42 14.54 -35.47
CA GLY A 648 -11.99 14.40 -35.21
C GLY A 648 -11.46 15.34 -34.13
N HIS A 649 -10.15 15.33 -33.93
CA HIS A 649 -9.50 16.07 -32.85
C HIS A 649 -8.29 16.88 -33.34
N VAL A 650 -8.25 18.15 -32.97
CA VAL A 650 -7.12 19.06 -33.23
C VAL A 650 -6.17 19.04 -32.05
N THR A 651 -4.91 18.69 -32.28
CA THR A 651 -3.81 18.84 -31.31
C THR A 651 -2.50 19.03 -32.06
N ASP A 652 -1.58 19.78 -31.46
CA ASP A 652 -0.22 19.97 -31.97
C ASP A 652 -0.14 20.39 -33.45
N GLY A 653 -1.07 21.25 -33.88
CA GLY A 653 -1.12 21.77 -35.26
C GLY A 653 -1.56 20.75 -36.30
N ARG A 654 -2.16 19.63 -35.89
CA ARG A 654 -2.75 18.62 -36.80
C ARG A 654 -4.17 18.27 -36.40
N PHE A 655 -4.97 17.88 -37.38
CA PHE A 655 -6.31 17.32 -37.22
C PHE A 655 -6.24 15.81 -37.41
N PHE A 656 -6.65 15.04 -36.39
CA PHE A 656 -6.71 13.58 -36.41
C PHE A 656 -8.16 13.12 -36.58
N SER A 657 -8.38 12.08 -37.37
CA SER A 657 -9.68 11.45 -37.61
C SER A 657 -9.54 9.95 -37.81
N LEU A 658 -10.61 9.20 -37.53
CA LEU A 658 -10.71 7.78 -37.88
C LEU A 658 -11.38 7.55 -39.25
N TYR A 659 -11.87 8.62 -39.88
CA TYR A 659 -12.45 8.58 -41.21
C TYR A 659 -11.35 8.66 -42.26
N ASP A 660 -11.57 8.01 -43.40
CA ASP A 660 -10.67 8.04 -44.54
C ASP A 660 -10.62 9.45 -45.16
N LEU A 661 -9.64 10.25 -44.73
CA LEU A 661 -9.48 11.63 -45.18
C LEU A 661 -9.06 11.72 -46.65
N GLU A 662 -8.32 10.74 -47.16
CA GLU A 662 -7.84 10.74 -48.55
C GLU A 662 -9.00 10.51 -49.51
N SER A 663 -9.79 9.46 -49.29
CA SER A 663 -11.00 9.20 -50.07
C SER A 663 -12.03 10.33 -49.94
N MET A 664 -12.10 10.97 -48.76
CA MET A 664 -12.95 12.15 -48.56
C MET A 664 -12.49 13.36 -49.37
N ALA A 665 -11.19 13.66 -49.38
CA ALA A 665 -10.65 14.79 -50.12
C ALA A 665 -10.74 14.60 -51.65
N ASP A 666 -10.74 13.37 -52.14
CA ASP A 666 -10.98 13.05 -53.55
C ASP A 666 -12.46 13.17 -53.95
N ALA A 667 -13.38 12.75 -53.05
CA ALA A 667 -14.80 12.65 -53.37
C ALA A 667 -15.65 13.88 -52.99
N LEU A 668 -15.18 14.73 -52.07
CA LEU A 668 -15.93 15.85 -51.49
C LEU A 668 -15.06 17.11 -51.42
N VAL A 669 -15.71 18.27 -51.26
CA VAL A 669 -14.99 19.54 -51.01
C VAL A 669 -14.62 19.60 -49.53
N THR A 670 -13.34 19.37 -49.21
CA THR A 670 -12.82 19.31 -47.84
C THR A 670 -11.71 20.36 -47.61
N PRO A 671 -11.36 20.68 -46.35
CA PRO A 671 -10.22 21.56 -46.05
C PRO A 671 -8.85 20.84 -46.12
N PHE A 672 -8.79 19.57 -46.54
CA PHE A 672 -7.59 18.75 -46.48
C PHE A 672 -6.86 18.74 -47.84
N ASP A 673 -5.55 18.98 -47.83
CA ASP A 673 -4.71 18.80 -49.02
C ASP A 673 -4.28 17.33 -49.12
N LEU A 674 -4.66 16.66 -50.20
CA LEU A 674 -4.32 15.26 -50.50
C LEU A 674 -2.81 14.97 -50.37
N ALA A 675 -1.95 15.93 -50.70
CA ALA A 675 -0.50 15.74 -50.63
C ALA A 675 0.07 15.80 -49.20
N GLU A 676 -0.70 16.30 -48.23
CA GLU A 676 -0.29 16.52 -46.84
C GLU A 676 -1.02 15.61 -45.83
N ILE A 677 -1.90 14.73 -46.32
CA ILE A 677 -2.57 13.70 -45.51
C ILE A 677 -1.58 12.58 -45.20
N GLU A 678 -1.46 12.24 -43.93
CA GLU A 678 -0.63 11.14 -43.43
C GLU A 678 -1.51 10.13 -42.68
N THR A 679 -0.99 8.90 -42.55
CA THR A 679 -1.63 7.80 -41.82
C THR A 679 -0.70 7.23 -40.77
N LEU A 680 -1.32 6.72 -39.71
CA LEU A 680 -0.64 5.96 -38.65
C LEU A 680 -1.54 4.80 -38.21
N GLU A 681 -0.94 3.74 -37.67
CA GLU A 681 -1.74 2.65 -37.12
C GLU A 681 -2.39 3.10 -35.80
N PHE A 682 -3.64 2.74 -35.57
CA PHE A 682 -4.36 3.13 -34.34
C PHE A 682 -3.62 2.71 -33.07
N ARG A 683 -2.89 1.58 -33.11
CA ARG A 683 -2.08 1.09 -31.99
C ARG A 683 -0.82 1.93 -31.74
N GLU A 684 -0.27 2.58 -32.77
CA GLU A 684 0.91 3.42 -32.63
C GLU A 684 0.63 4.67 -31.80
N LEU A 685 -0.62 5.17 -31.78
CA LEU A 685 -1.01 6.29 -30.91
C LEU A 685 -0.67 6.05 -29.43
N PHE A 686 -0.77 4.81 -28.94
CA PHE A 686 -0.48 4.52 -27.53
C PHE A 686 1.01 4.63 -27.17
N THR A 687 1.90 4.64 -28.17
CA THR A 687 3.35 4.81 -27.99
C THR A 687 3.78 6.27 -28.04
N MET A 688 2.94 7.15 -28.58
CA MET A 688 3.21 8.58 -28.73
C MET A 688 2.89 9.35 -27.44
N PRO A 689 3.67 10.39 -27.09
CA PRO A 689 3.33 11.29 -25.99
C PRO A 689 1.94 11.92 -26.19
N GLY A 690 1.02 11.70 -25.24
CA GLY A 690 -0.35 12.21 -25.32
C GLY A 690 -1.28 11.46 -26.28
N GLY A 691 -0.79 10.47 -27.02
CA GLY A 691 -1.58 9.77 -28.04
C GLY A 691 -2.71 8.90 -27.49
N GLU A 692 -2.61 8.41 -26.25
CA GLU A 692 -3.74 7.76 -25.56
C GLU A 692 -4.95 8.73 -25.42
N SER A 693 -4.70 10.01 -25.11
CA SER A 693 -5.78 11.00 -25.06
C SER A 693 -6.39 11.25 -26.44
N ILE A 694 -5.60 11.18 -27.51
CA ILE A 694 -6.08 11.36 -28.89
C ILE A 694 -6.97 10.17 -29.25
N ALA A 695 -6.47 8.95 -29.06
CA ALA A 695 -7.20 7.71 -29.35
C ALA A 695 -8.56 7.66 -28.62
N LEU A 696 -8.59 7.97 -27.32
CA LEU A 696 -9.83 7.96 -26.54
C LEU A 696 -10.83 9.02 -27.04
N LYS A 697 -10.37 10.23 -27.39
CA LYS A 697 -11.24 11.29 -27.93
C LYS A 697 -11.82 10.89 -29.28
N LEU A 698 -11.02 10.33 -30.18
CA LEU A 698 -11.49 9.86 -31.49
C LEU A 698 -12.56 8.76 -31.35
N MET A 699 -12.39 7.85 -30.39
CA MET A 699 -13.41 6.85 -30.09
C MET A 699 -14.69 7.46 -29.50
N HIS A 700 -14.59 8.52 -28.68
CA HIS A 700 -15.77 9.26 -28.20
C HIS A 700 -16.53 9.92 -29.35
N GLU A 701 -15.83 10.49 -30.33
CA GLU A 701 -16.47 11.09 -31.52
C GLU A 701 -17.32 10.07 -32.29
N LEU A 702 -16.81 8.85 -32.53
CA LEU A 702 -17.59 7.78 -33.17
C LEU A 702 -18.83 7.38 -32.34
N LEU A 703 -18.67 7.32 -31.01
CA LEU A 703 -19.78 6.99 -30.11
C LEU A 703 -20.85 8.10 -30.10
N PHE A 704 -20.45 9.36 -30.14
CA PHE A 704 -21.40 10.48 -30.22
C PHE A 704 -22.28 10.39 -31.46
N GLU A 705 -21.70 10.10 -32.62
CA GLU A 705 -22.46 9.85 -33.86
C GLU A 705 -23.40 8.66 -33.71
N HIS A 706 -22.89 7.55 -33.16
CA HIS A 706 -23.69 6.35 -32.99
C HIS A 706 -24.90 6.53 -32.07
N PHE A 707 -24.73 7.22 -30.93
CA PHE A 707 -25.84 7.55 -30.05
C PHE A 707 -26.89 8.44 -30.74
N ARG A 708 -26.46 9.37 -31.61
CA ARG A 708 -27.37 10.19 -32.42
C ARG A 708 -28.13 9.35 -33.45
N THR A 709 -27.48 8.38 -34.10
CA THR A 709 -28.15 7.41 -34.98
C THR A 709 -29.23 6.61 -34.25
N ARG A 710 -29.01 6.27 -32.97
CA ARG A 710 -30.00 5.61 -32.10
C ARG A 710 -31.10 6.56 -31.59
N GLY A 711 -31.15 7.80 -32.06
CA GLY A 711 -32.18 8.79 -31.71
C GLY A 711 -32.00 9.43 -30.33
N LEU A 712 -30.81 9.36 -29.75
CA LEU A 712 -30.51 9.96 -28.46
C LEU A 712 -29.94 11.37 -28.61
N GLN A 713 -30.27 12.22 -27.65
CA GLN A 713 -29.60 13.50 -27.41
C GLN A 713 -28.27 13.23 -26.70
N VAL A 714 -27.24 13.95 -27.11
CA VAL A 714 -25.86 13.77 -26.62
C VAL A 714 -25.35 15.08 -26.02
N GLU A 715 -24.91 14.99 -24.77
CA GLU A 715 -24.21 16.06 -24.07
C GLU A 715 -22.70 15.77 -24.09
N TYR A 716 -21.97 16.52 -24.91
CA TYR A 716 -20.54 16.32 -25.18
C TYR A 716 -19.67 16.51 -23.93
N ASP A 717 -19.90 17.59 -23.18
CA ASP A 717 -19.07 17.95 -22.00
C ASP A 717 -19.14 16.89 -20.88
N ARG A 718 -20.31 16.27 -20.71
CA ARG A 718 -20.55 15.25 -19.68
C ARG A 718 -20.49 13.82 -20.21
N ARG A 719 -20.26 13.65 -21.51
CA ARG A 719 -20.30 12.35 -22.22
C ARG A 719 -21.52 11.53 -21.84
N ARG A 720 -22.68 12.15 -22.03
CA ARG A 720 -23.95 11.61 -21.56
C ARG A 720 -24.97 11.59 -22.69
N ALA A 721 -25.64 10.46 -22.87
CA ALA A 721 -26.71 10.29 -23.84
C ALA A 721 -28.05 10.04 -23.14
N TYR A 722 -29.14 10.59 -23.67
CA TYR A 722 -30.49 10.44 -23.13
C TYR A 722 -31.55 10.63 -24.21
N TYR A 723 -32.78 10.20 -23.97
CA TYR A 723 -33.87 10.41 -24.94
C TYR A 723 -34.37 11.86 -24.88
N GLY A 724 -34.52 12.50 -26.05
CA GLY A 724 -35.20 13.80 -26.15
C GLY A 724 -36.72 13.63 -26.23
N ARG A 725 -37.48 14.64 -25.78
CA ARG A 725 -38.95 14.63 -25.78
C ARG A 725 -39.53 14.38 -27.18
N GLY A 726 -40.51 13.47 -27.25
CA GLY A 726 -41.39 13.26 -28.40
C GLY A 726 -42.70 14.05 -28.30
N THR A 727 -43.76 13.63 -29.01
CA THR A 727 -45.07 14.31 -28.99
C THR A 727 -45.87 14.06 -27.69
N GLU A 728 -45.53 13.04 -26.91
CA GLU A 728 -46.26 12.61 -25.70
C GLU A 728 -45.59 13.06 -24.39
N ALA A 729 -46.36 13.05 -23.28
CA ALA A 729 -45.91 13.46 -21.95
C ALA A 729 -45.00 12.42 -21.25
N GLU A 730 -45.15 11.15 -21.60
CA GLU A 730 -44.24 10.06 -21.20
C GLU A 730 -43.73 9.36 -22.45
N LEU A 731 -42.45 8.99 -22.48
CA LEU A 731 -41.90 8.13 -23.52
C LEU A 731 -41.58 6.77 -22.91
N LYS A 732 -42.15 5.71 -23.47
CA LYS A 732 -41.93 4.32 -23.06
C LYS A 732 -41.26 3.55 -24.18
N VAL A 733 -40.10 2.95 -23.90
CA VAL A 733 -39.35 2.14 -24.85
C VAL A 733 -39.44 0.68 -24.43
N SER A 734 -39.88 -0.16 -25.35
CA SER A 734 -39.90 -1.61 -25.15
C SER A 734 -38.64 -2.22 -25.73
N TYR A 735 -38.03 -3.15 -24.99
CA TYR A 735 -36.81 -3.83 -25.38
C TYR A 735 -36.85 -5.30 -24.95
N GLN A 736 -36.03 -6.13 -25.60
CA GLN A 736 -35.81 -7.50 -25.20
C GLN A 736 -34.84 -7.53 -24.00
N GLY A 737 -35.40 -7.64 -22.79
CA GLY A 737 -34.62 -7.85 -21.59
C GLY A 737 -34.07 -9.28 -21.50
N ARG A 738 -33.21 -9.53 -20.49
CA ARG A 738 -32.52 -10.83 -20.32
C ARG A 738 -33.44 -12.05 -20.25
N MET A 739 -34.66 -11.89 -19.71
CA MET A 739 -35.60 -12.99 -19.48
C MET A 739 -36.92 -12.84 -20.24
N ARG A 740 -37.32 -11.60 -20.55
CA ARG A 740 -38.60 -11.27 -21.19
C ARG A 740 -38.53 -9.92 -21.85
N LYS A 741 -39.46 -9.67 -22.79
CA LYS A 741 -39.74 -8.34 -23.30
C LYS A 741 -40.18 -7.43 -22.16
N ALA A 742 -39.52 -6.29 -22.00
CA ALA A 742 -39.74 -5.34 -20.92
C ALA A 742 -39.94 -3.94 -21.50
N THR A 743 -40.71 -3.11 -20.80
CA THR A 743 -40.96 -1.72 -21.20
C THR A 743 -40.46 -0.79 -20.11
N ARG A 744 -39.61 0.18 -20.46
CA ARG A 744 -39.10 1.21 -19.55
C ARG A 744 -39.64 2.57 -19.93
N THR A 745 -40.08 3.32 -18.92
CA THR A 745 -40.31 4.76 -19.08
C THR A 745 -38.96 5.46 -19.12
N VAL A 746 -38.63 6.07 -20.26
CA VAL A 746 -37.35 6.75 -20.50
C VAL A 746 -37.46 8.26 -20.36
N ILE A 747 -38.67 8.82 -20.52
CA ILE A 747 -38.97 10.22 -20.25
C ILE A 747 -40.26 10.30 -19.43
N LYS A 748 -40.25 11.11 -18.37
CA LYS A 748 -41.43 11.40 -17.56
C LYS A 748 -41.56 12.91 -17.33
N ALA A 749 -42.66 13.49 -17.79
CA ALA A 749 -43.04 14.86 -17.44
C ALA A 749 -43.51 14.94 -15.98
N ARG A 750 -43.02 15.92 -15.21
CA ARG A 750 -43.48 16.20 -13.85
C ARG A 750 -44.34 17.46 -13.88
N THR A 751 -45.62 17.30 -13.55
CA THR A 751 -46.62 18.39 -13.50
C THR A 751 -46.87 18.84 -12.07
N LYS A 752 -47.44 20.04 -11.92
CA LYS A 752 -47.87 20.58 -10.61
C LYS A 752 -49.12 19.82 -10.11
N ARG A 753 -49.25 19.59 -8.79
CA ARG A 753 -50.36 18.78 -8.21
C ARG A 753 -51.79 19.27 -8.56
N ASP A 754 -51.96 20.53 -8.99
CA ASP A 754 -53.25 21.16 -9.32
C ASP A 754 -53.26 21.88 -10.69
N SER A 755 -52.32 21.58 -11.59
CA SER A 755 -52.26 22.15 -12.96
C SER A 755 -51.60 21.16 -13.95
N ASP A 756 -52.01 21.20 -15.22
CA ASP A 756 -51.33 20.48 -16.32
C ASP A 756 -49.98 21.13 -16.72
N ASP A 757 -49.57 22.20 -16.02
CA ASP A 757 -48.27 22.84 -16.23
C ASP A 757 -47.11 21.91 -15.83
N VAL A 758 -46.23 21.65 -16.80
CA VAL A 758 -45.02 20.84 -16.63
C VAL A 758 -43.93 21.68 -15.95
N LEU A 759 -43.44 21.21 -14.81
CA LEU A 759 -42.34 21.83 -14.05
C LEU A 759 -40.98 21.47 -14.66
N TYR A 760 -40.77 20.17 -14.96
CA TYR A 760 -39.57 19.67 -15.61
C TYR A 760 -39.80 18.27 -16.18
N TYR A 761 -38.89 17.85 -17.05
CA TYR A 761 -38.82 16.51 -17.61
C TYR A 761 -37.67 15.75 -16.98
N GLU A 762 -37.95 14.51 -16.64
CA GLU A 762 -36.99 13.55 -16.13
C GLU A 762 -36.65 12.57 -17.25
N HIS A 763 -35.36 12.45 -17.55
CA HIS A 763 -34.85 11.60 -18.62
C HIS A 763 -33.93 10.53 -18.06
N LYS A 764 -34.14 9.29 -18.48
CA LYS A 764 -33.15 8.23 -18.26
C LYS A 764 -31.94 8.52 -19.14
N ALA A 765 -30.76 8.50 -18.53
CA ALA A 765 -29.50 8.82 -19.19
C ALA A 765 -28.47 7.70 -19.01
N VAL A 766 -27.46 7.71 -19.88
CA VAL A 766 -26.25 6.90 -19.74
C VAL A 766 -25.05 7.80 -19.93
N SER A 767 -24.20 7.86 -18.91
CA SER A 767 -22.85 8.38 -19.07
C SER A 767 -21.96 7.29 -19.62
N PHE A 768 -21.05 7.64 -20.52
CA PHE A 768 -20.18 6.67 -21.16
C PHE A 768 -18.74 7.15 -21.24
N SER A 769 -17.83 6.19 -21.21
CA SER A 769 -16.41 6.45 -21.40
C SER A 769 -15.71 5.26 -22.03
N THR A 770 -14.60 5.50 -22.70
CA THR A 770 -13.73 4.46 -23.24
C THR A 770 -12.52 4.37 -22.33
N MET A 771 -12.10 3.16 -22.01
CA MET A 771 -10.98 2.90 -21.12
C MET A 771 -10.17 1.72 -21.64
N ARG A 772 -8.85 1.81 -21.49
CA ARG A 772 -7.90 0.77 -21.89
C ARG A 772 -7.61 -0.18 -20.72
N PHE A 773 -7.55 -1.47 -21.01
CA PHE A 773 -7.24 -2.57 -20.10
C PHE A 773 -6.13 -3.42 -20.72
N GLY A 774 -4.87 -3.03 -20.50
CA GLY A 774 -3.73 -3.65 -21.20
C GLY A 774 -3.82 -3.38 -22.70
N ASP A 775 -3.98 -4.43 -23.49
CA ASP A 775 -4.14 -4.36 -24.96
C ASP A 775 -5.60 -4.23 -25.42
N ASP A 776 -6.57 -4.41 -24.51
CA ASP A 776 -8.00 -4.33 -24.81
C ASP A 776 -8.57 -2.94 -24.51
N ILE A 777 -9.64 -2.56 -25.20
CA ILE A 777 -10.40 -1.34 -24.93
C ILE A 777 -11.84 -1.72 -24.61
N GLY A 778 -12.42 -1.09 -23.60
CA GLY A 778 -13.82 -1.27 -23.21
C GLY A 778 -14.58 0.05 -23.21
N LEU A 779 -15.86 -0.02 -23.59
CA LEU A 779 -16.86 1.03 -23.39
C LEU A 779 -17.56 0.81 -22.05
N ILE A 780 -17.38 1.75 -21.13
CA ILE A 780 -18.03 1.74 -19.81
C ILE A 780 -19.35 2.49 -19.93
N LEU A 781 -20.43 1.87 -19.48
CA LEU A 781 -21.75 2.49 -19.37
C LEU A 781 -22.13 2.70 -17.90
N THR A 782 -22.45 3.94 -17.55
CA THR A 782 -22.94 4.31 -16.21
C THR A 782 -24.36 4.84 -16.35
N PRO A 783 -25.38 4.02 -16.05
CA PRO A 783 -26.76 4.48 -16.05
C PRO A 783 -26.97 5.62 -15.05
N GLY A 784 -27.90 6.52 -15.36
CA GLY A 784 -28.25 7.63 -14.48
C GLY A 784 -29.45 8.40 -15.02
N TYR A 785 -29.57 9.65 -14.59
CA TYR A 785 -30.68 10.52 -14.96
C TYR A 785 -30.19 11.92 -15.36
N THR A 786 -30.95 12.58 -16.23
CA THR A 786 -30.82 14.01 -16.50
C THR A 786 -32.18 14.70 -16.44
N PHE A 787 -32.19 15.99 -16.13
CA PHE A 787 -33.42 16.74 -15.89
C PHE A 787 -33.39 18.03 -16.70
N THR A 788 -34.46 18.29 -17.45
CA THR A 788 -34.56 19.47 -18.32
C THR A 788 -35.90 20.19 -18.16
N ARG A 789 -35.92 21.51 -18.33
CA ARG A 789 -37.16 22.32 -18.33
C ARG A 789 -37.98 22.12 -19.62
N ASP A 790 -37.32 22.05 -20.77
CA ASP A 790 -37.94 21.99 -22.10
C ASP A 790 -38.24 20.55 -22.59
N GLY A 791 -37.69 19.54 -21.90
CA GLY A 791 -37.76 18.14 -22.32
C GLY A 791 -36.72 17.77 -23.37
N ILE A 792 -35.81 18.66 -23.72
CA ILE A 792 -34.87 18.47 -24.83
C ILE A 792 -33.43 18.73 -24.37
N ARG A 793 -33.09 19.95 -23.97
CA ARG A 793 -31.68 20.32 -23.69
C ARG A 793 -31.47 21.31 -22.55
N THR A 794 -32.50 22.04 -22.12
CA THR A 794 -32.34 23.13 -21.14
C THR A 794 -32.34 22.55 -19.73
N PRO A 795 -31.18 22.49 -19.03
CA PRO A 795 -31.11 21.86 -17.71
C PRO A 795 -31.87 22.65 -16.63
N ILE A 796 -32.31 21.97 -15.57
CA ILE A 796 -32.78 22.64 -14.34
C ILE A 796 -31.57 23.16 -13.52
N SER A 797 -31.81 23.92 -12.44
CA SER A 797 -30.73 24.47 -11.61
C SER A 797 -29.76 23.39 -11.09
N ARG A 798 -28.47 23.75 -10.96
CA ARG A 798 -27.40 22.80 -10.62
C ARG A 798 -27.60 22.16 -9.25
N GLU A 799 -28.05 22.93 -8.26
CA GLU A 799 -28.31 22.46 -6.89
C GLU A 799 -29.45 21.43 -6.87
N ARG A 800 -30.55 21.71 -7.58
CA ARG A 800 -31.71 20.82 -7.71
C ARG A 800 -31.36 19.55 -8.50
N THR A 801 -30.55 19.67 -9.55
CA THR A 801 -30.03 18.52 -10.32
C THR A 801 -29.21 17.59 -9.43
N ASN A 802 -28.28 18.14 -8.64
CA ASN A 802 -27.41 17.36 -7.76
C ASN A 802 -28.20 16.70 -6.64
N ALA A 803 -29.15 17.41 -6.02
CA ALA A 803 -30.01 16.86 -4.97
C ALA A 803 -30.89 15.70 -5.49
N LEU A 804 -31.53 15.89 -6.65
CA LEU A 804 -32.39 14.87 -7.27
C LEU A 804 -31.59 13.66 -7.78
N SER A 805 -30.42 13.88 -8.38
CA SER A 805 -29.55 12.81 -8.85
C SER A 805 -28.95 11.99 -7.70
N THR A 806 -28.53 12.66 -6.61
CA THR A 806 -27.92 11.99 -5.45
C THR A 806 -28.93 11.12 -4.70
N ARG A 807 -30.15 11.63 -4.48
CA ARG A 807 -31.23 10.85 -3.84
C ARG A 807 -31.76 9.71 -4.70
N ARG A 808 -31.62 9.80 -6.03
CA ARG A 808 -32.01 8.72 -6.94
C ARG A 808 -30.94 7.63 -7.07
N ALA A 809 -29.67 8.02 -7.10
CA ALA A 809 -28.56 7.08 -7.02
C ALA A 809 -28.56 6.29 -5.69
N ALA A 810 -29.06 6.88 -4.61
CA ALA A 810 -29.27 6.19 -3.32
C ALA A 810 -30.29 5.02 -3.39
N ARG A 811 -30.99 4.83 -4.52
CA ARG A 811 -31.97 3.76 -4.77
C ARG A 811 -31.50 2.71 -5.77
N ASP A 812 -30.31 2.90 -6.35
CA ASP A 812 -29.79 2.04 -7.41
C ASP A 812 -29.01 0.86 -6.81
N PHE A 813 -29.74 -0.21 -6.46
CA PHE A 813 -29.17 -1.47 -6.02
C PHE A 813 -28.74 -2.37 -7.20
N ASN A 814 -27.85 -3.33 -6.94
CA ASN A 814 -27.21 -4.18 -7.95
C ASN A 814 -28.17 -4.76 -9.03
N PRO A 815 -29.35 -5.31 -8.69
CA PRO A 815 -30.28 -5.81 -9.72
C PRO A 815 -30.87 -4.71 -10.61
N SER A 816 -31.17 -3.53 -10.06
CA SER A 816 -31.71 -2.38 -10.81
C SER A 816 -30.67 -1.84 -11.80
N VAL A 817 -29.43 -1.66 -11.34
CA VAL A 817 -28.31 -1.21 -12.17
C VAL A 817 -28.05 -2.19 -13.30
N LEU A 818 -28.04 -3.49 -13.01
CA LEU A 818 -27.84 -4.53 -14.04
C LEU A 818 -28.93 -4.52 -15.11
N HIS A 819 -30.18 -4.29 -14.70
CA HIS A 819 -31.30 -4.14 -15.62
C HIS A 819 -31.19 -2.89 -16.51
N ASP A 820 -30.65 -1.80 -15.97
CA ASP A 820 -30.43 -0.55 -16.70
C ASP A 820 -29.26 -0.64 -17.66
N VAL A 821 -28.16 -1.28 -17.26
CA VAL A 821 -27.05 -1.63 -18.16
C VAL A 821 -27.55 -2.50 -19.32
N SER A 822 -28.36 -3.52 -19.03
CA SER A 822 -28.96 -4.39 -20.05
C SER A 822 -29.85 -3.61 -21.03
N PHE A 823 -30.60 -2.62 -20.54
CA PHE A 823 -31.41 -1.74 -21.38
C PHE A 823 -30.54 -0.90 -22.31
N TRP A 824 -29.51 -0.23 -21.79
CA TRP A 824 -28.63 0.60 -22.61
C TRP A 824 -27.83 -0.20 -23.64
N ILE A 825 -27.44 -1.43 -23.32
CA ILE A 825 -26.83 -2.36 -24.30
C ILE A 825 -27.80 -2.68 -25.43
N ALA A 826 -29.07 -2.98 -25.11
CA ALA A 826 -30.08 -3.28 -26.12
C ALA A 826 -30.33 -2.06 -27.05
N VAL A 827 -30.39 -0.85 -26.48
CA VAL A 827 -30.51 0.40 -27.24
C VAL A 827 -29.30 0.63 -28.15
N LEU A 828 -28.09 0.46 -27.62
CA LEU A 828 -26.84 0.67 -28.36
C LEU A 828 -26.70 -0.33 -29.52
N SER A 829 -26.91 -1.62 -29.23
CA SER A 829 -26.79 -2.70 -30.20
C SER A 829 -27.93 -2.78 -31.21
N GLY A 830 -29.00 -2.01 -31.04
CA GLY A 830 -30.23 -2.17 -31.85
C GLY A 830 -30.84 -3.58 -31.70
N GLU A 831 -30.68 -4.19 -30.52
CA GLU A 831 -31.06 -5.58 -30.22
C GLU A 831 -30.35 -6.65 -31.08
N ALA A 832 -29.16 -6.37 -31.60
CA ALA A 832 -28.35 -7.37 -32.29
C ALA A 832 -27.97 -8.53 -31.34
N GLU A 833 -28.16 -9.78 -31.80
CA GLU A 833 -27.82 -10.98 -31.02
C GLU A 833 -26.30 -11.29 -31.01
N GLY A 834 -25.56 -10.72 -31.97
CA GLY A 834 -24.11 -10.90 -32.19
C GLY A 834 -23.32 -9.60 -32.08
N LEU A 835 -22.14 -9.54 -32.69
CA LEU A 835 -21.37 -8.28 -32.76
C LEU A 835 -22.19 -7.20 -33.48
N PHE A 836 -22.11 -5.96 -33.00
CA PHE A 836 -22.74 -4.81 -33.66
C PHE A 836 -21.70 -3.76 -34.01
N ALA A 837 -21.95 -3.03 -35.10
CA ALA A 837 -21.07 -1.95 -35.57
C ALA A 837 -21.53 -0.59 -35.03
N LEU A 838 -20.59 0.32 -34.83
CA LEU A 838 -20.92 1.73 -34.63
C LEU A 838 -21.43 2.35 -35.94
N GLU A 839 -22.75 2.54 -36.01
CA GLU A 839 -23.46 3.17 -37.13
C GLU A 839 -23.37 4.70 -37.12
N GLN A 840 -23.47 5.30 -38.29
CA GLN A 840 -23.50 6.75 -38.53
C GLN A 840 -24.90 7.17 -38.99
N PRO A 841 -25.34 8.44 -38.75
CA PRO A 841 -26.67 8.87 -39.16
C PRO A 841 -26.86 8.73 -40.68
N GLU A 842 -27.97 8.14 -41.14
CA GLU A 842 -28.23 7.90 -42.58
C GLU A 842 -28.25 9.18 -43.42
N SER A 843 -28.49 10.34 -42.80
CA SER A 843 -28.45 11.66 -43.43
C SER A 843 -27.04 12.22 -43.64
N ASN A 844 -25.99 11.50 -43.22
CA ASN A 844 -24.62 11.98 -43.23
C ASN A 844 -23.83 11.38 -44.42
N ASP A 845 -23.51 12.22 -45.42
CA ASP A 845 -22.71 11.85 -46.59
C ASP A 845 -21.29 11.35 -46.23
N LEU A 846 -20.85 11.57 -44.99
CA LEU A 846 -19.57 11.12 -44.47
C LEU A 846 -19.56 9.65 -44.01
N ALA A 847 -20.73 9.02 -43.88
CA ALA A 847 -20.87 7.67 -43.32
C ALA A 847 -20.07 6.60 -44.10
N ARG A 848 -19.95 6.76 -45.43
CA ARG A 848 -19.20 5.83 -46.30
C ARG A 848 -17.68 5.83 -46.08
N PHE A 849 -17.16 6.84 -45.38
CA PHE A 849 -15.73 6.97 -45.05
C PHE A 849 -15.44 6.61 -43.58
N ALA A 850 -16.47 6.25 -42.81
CA ALA A 850 -16.32 5.88 -41.41
C ALA A 850 -15.64 4.51 -41.26
N PRO A 851 -14.85 4.31 -40.19
CA PRO A 851 -14.22 3.03 -39.91
C PRO A 851 -15.26 1.99 -39.45
N VAL A 852 -14.97 0.71 -39.68
CA VAL A 852 -15.74 -0.38 -39.09
C VAL A 852 -15.22 -0.68 -37.70
N VAL A 853 -16.02 -0.35 -36.68
CA VAL A 853 -15.72 -0.63 -35.27
C VAL A 853 -16.79 -1.55 -34.70
N LEU A 854 -16.40 -2.72 -34.22
CA LEU A 854 -17.32 -3.75 -33.71
C LEU A 854 -17.25 -3.88 -32.20
N LEU A 855 -18.41 -4.01 -31.57
CA LEU A 855 -18.57 -4.23 -30.13
C LEU A 855 -19.36 -5.50 -29.87
N SER A 856 -19.11 -6.12 -28.71
CA SER A 856 -19.92 -7.26 -28.23
C SER A 856 -21.04 -6.77 -27.31
N PRO A 857 -22.32 -7.13 -27.54
CA PRO A 857 -23.39 -6.82 -26.59
C PRO A 857 -23.32 -7.67 -25.31
N ARG A 858 -22.36 -8.62 -25.23
CA ARG A 858 -22.15 -9.45 -24.04
C ARG A 858 -21.12 -8.82 -23.13
N THR A 859 -21.53 -8.51 -21.90
CA THR A 859 -20.60 -8.02 -20.89
C THR A 859 -19.83 -9.17 -20.23
N PRO A 860 -18.57 -8.94 -19.81
CA PRO A 860 -17.83 -9.93 -19.02
C PRO A 860 -18.56 -10.27 -17.72
N THR A 861 -18.65 -11.56 -17.39
CA THR A 861 -19.28 -12.03 -16.14
C THR A 861 -18.38 -12.98 -15.36
N ILE A 862 -18.45 -12.92 -14.03
CA ILE A 862 -17.77 -13.85 -13.12
C ILE A 862 -18.80 -14.44 -12.14
N SER A 863 -18.54 -15.63 -11.60
CA SER A 863 -19.42 -16.28 -10.62
C SER A 863 -18.63 -16.66 -9.38
N PHE A 864 -19.18 -16.35 -8.21
CA PHE A 864 -18.64 -16.67 -6.89
C PHE A 864 -19.64 -17.51 -6.10
N ASN A 865 -19.18 -18.27 -5.10
CA ASN A 865 -20.05 -19.00 -4.19
C ASN A 865 -20.44 -18.10 -3.01
N GLY A 866 -21.71 -18.10 -2.61
CA GLY A 866 -22.29 -17.18 -1.62
C GLY A 866 -21.61 -17.17 -0.24
N THR A 867 -20.87 -18.22 0.15
CA THR A 867 -20.14 -18.28 1.43
C THR A 867 -19.00 -17.26 1.56
N ALA A 868 -18.56 -16.62 0.47
CA ALA A 868 -17.52 -15.59 0.50
C ALA A 868 -18.01 -14.24 1.07
N PHE A 869 -19.32 -14.02 1.17
CA PHE A 869 -19.94 -12.74 1.56
C PHE A 869 -21.07 -12.94 2.59
N GLY A 870 -20.82 -13.77 3.61
CA GLY A 870 -21.82 -14.24 4.59
C GLY A 870 -22.58 -13.20 5.44
N ASP A 871 -22.47 -11.89 5.14
CA ASP A 871 -23.15 -10.81 5.86
C ASP A 871 -24.23 -10.08 5.04
N GLU A 872 -24.47 -10.42 3.77
CA GLU A 872 -25.43 -9.65 2.94
C GLU A 872 -26.91 -9.98 3.23
N ALA A 873 -27.22 -11.18 3.73
CA ALA A 873 -28.60 -11.64 3.93
C ALA A 873 -29.39 -10.87 5.02
N ARG A 874 -28.74 -10.03 5.83
CA ARG A 874 -29.40 -9.18 6.83
C ARG A 874 -29.75 -7.77 6.31
N ARG A 875 -29.16 -7.31 5.20
CA ARG A 875 -29.37 -5.95 4.68
C ARG A 875 -30.56 -5.82 3.73
N ASP A 876 -30.96 -6.90 3.06
CA ASP A 876 -32.02 -6.84 2.04
C ASP A 876 -33.42 -6.54 2.62
N LEU A 877 -33.65 -6.79 3.91
CA LEU A 877 -34.93 -6.50 4.60
C LEU A 877 -35.02 -5.07 5.18
N GLU A 878 -33.90 -4.38 5.42
CA GLU A 878 -33.90 -2.97 5.87
C GLU A 878 -34.09 -2.00 4.68
N ILE A 879 -33.75 -2.45 3.46
CA ILE A 879 -33.81 -1.64 2.24
C ILE A 879 -35.25 -1.38 1.78
N GLU A 880 -36.19 -2.31 2.00
CA GLU A 880 -37.59 -2.18 1.54
C GLU A 880 -38.39 -1.12 2.33
N ASP A 881 -38.20 -1.02 3.65
CA ASP A 881 -38.89 -0.04 4.52
C ASP A 881 -38.37 1.40 4.32
N ASP A 882 -37.07 1.57 4.02
CA ASP A 882 -36.47 2.88 3.75
C ASP A 882 -36.84 3.42 2.34
N LEU A 883 -37.11 2.52 1.37
CA LEU A 883 -37.50 2.89 0.00
C LEU A 883 -38.89 3.54 -0.06
N GLU A 884 -39.88 3.03 0.68
CA GLU A 884 -41.23 3.62 0.73
C GLU A 884 -41.24 5.00 1.41
N ARG A 885 -40.41 5.19 2.44
CA ARG A 885 -40.28 6.45 3.19
C ARG A 885 -39.62 7.56 2.37
N LEU A 886 -38.65 7.20 1.54
CA LEU A 886 -37.96 8.14 0.63
C LEU A 886 -38.84 8.59 -0.55
N ASP A 887 -39.80 7.78 -0.99
CA ASP A 887 -40.74 8.14 -2.08
C ASP A 887 -41.70 9.26 -1.67
N ALA A 888 -42.16 9.25 -0.43
CA ALA A 888 -42.98 10.32 0.13
C ALA A 888 -42.18 11.65 0.27
N GLU A 889 -40.90 11.59 0.60
CA GLU A 889 -40.03 12.79 0.73
C GLU A 889 -39.64 13.40 -0.63
N LEU A 890 -39.40 12.60 -1.67
CA LEU A 890 -39.10 13.10 -3.01
C LEU A 890 -40.30 13.81 -3.66
N GLU A 891 -41.53 13.34 -3.40
CA GLU A 891 -42.74 14.06 -3.83
C GLU A 891 -42.88 15.41 -3.13
N ALA A 892 -42.47 15.53 -1.87
CA ALA A 892 -42.55 16.77 -1.11
C ALA A 892 -41.55 17.84 -1.62
N LEU A 893 -40.29 17.46 -1.86
CA LEU A 893 -39.24 18.35 -2.38
C LEU A 893 -39.45 18.77 -3.84
N ALA A 894 -40.13 17.96 -4.65
CA ALA A 894 -40.46 18.33 -6.03
C ALA A 894 -41.49 19.49 -6.11
N LEU A 895 -42.21 19.74 -5.02
CA LEU A 895 -43.29 20.74 -4.94
C LEU A 895 -42.87 22.06 -4.27
N GLU A 896 -41.63 22.19 -3.80
CA GLU A 896 -41.11 23.46 -3.26
C GLU A 896 -40.98 24.52 -4.37
N PRO A 897 -41.53 25.74 -4.18
CA PRO A 897 -41.38 26.85 -5.14
C PRO A 897 -39.92 27.31 -5.23
N GLU A 898 -39.49 27.75 -6.41
CA GLU A 898 -38.17 28.39 -6.59
C GLU A 898 -38.17 29.73 -5.80
N ASP A 899 -37.21 29.90 -4.89
CA ASP A 899 -36.83 31.25 -4.46
C ASP A 899 -36.17 31.92 -5.68
N GLU A 900 -36.74 33.05 -6.12
CA GLU A 900 -36.19 33.86 -7.20
C GLU A 900 -34.81 34.38 -6.80
N ASP A 901 -33.75 33.75 -7.29
CA ASP A 901 -32.41 34.33 -7.30
C ASP A 901 -32.38 35.51 -8.29
N ASP A 902 -32.64 36.70 -7.74
CA ASP A 902 -32.28 37.98 -8.33
C ASP A 902 -30.75 38.10 -8.37
N SER A 903 -30.16 37.65 -9.47
CA SER A 903 -28.84 38.13 -9.88
C SER A 903 -28.82 38.37 -11.39
N GLY A 904 -29.11 39.62 -11.76
CA GLY A 904 -29.04 40.09 -13.13
C GLY A 904 -27.65 39.92 -13.75
N SER A 905 -27.62 39.30 -14.93
CA SER A 905 -26.71 39.69 -16.00
C SER A 905 -27.41 39.40 -17.33
N THR A 906 -27.67 40.47 -18.07
CA THR A 906 -28.28 40.58 -19.40
C THR A 906 -27.91 39.47 -20.37
N PRO A 907 -28.87 38.91 -21.15
CA PRO A 907 -28.56 38.18 -22.36
C PRO A 907 -28.27 39.19 -23.48
N ASP A 908 -27.07 39.15 -24.05
CA ASP A 908 -26.83 39.74 -25.36
C ASP A 908 -27.56 38.89 -26.41
N ASP A 909 -28.32 39.59 -27.24
CA ASP A 909 -29.00 39.12 -28.44
C ASP A 909 -28.03 38.44 -29.42
N ASP A 910 -28.44 37.31 -30.00
CA ASP A 910 -28.34 37.14 -31.45
C ASP A 910 -29.33 36.06 -31.94
N GLU A 911 -30.35 36.54 -32.66
CA GLU A 911 -31.34 35.78 -33.42
C GLU A 911 -30.77 35.33 -34.78
N GLY A 912 -31.20 34.14 -35.26
CA GLY A 912 -31.18 33.71 -36.67
C GLY A 912 -29.79 33.26 -37.18
N ILE A 913 -29.62 32.14 -37.91
CA ILE A 913 -30.29 31.55 -39.07
C ILE A 913 -29.84 30.07 -39.04
N GLY A 914 -30.66 29.01 -39.15
CA GLY A 914 -31.45 28.62 -40.31
C GLY A 914 -30.69 27.56 -41.14
N GLN A 915 -31.15 26.29 -41.03
CA GLN A 915 -30.77 25.05 -41.74
C GLN A 915 -29.66 24.18 -41.14
#